data_AF-A0A429SCP3-F1
#
_entry.id   AF-A0A429SCP3-F1
#
_cell.length_a   1.000
_cell.length_b   1.000
_cell.length_c   1.000
_cell.angle_alpha   90.00
_cell.angle_beta   90.00
_cell.angle_gamma   90.00
#
_symmetry.space_group_name_H-M   'P 1'
#
loop_
_entity.id
_entity.type
_entity.pdbx_description
1 polymer ?
#
loop_
_entity_poly.entity_id
_entity_poly.type
_entity_poly.pdbx_seq_one_letter_code
_entity_poly.pdbx_strand_id
1 'polypeptide(L)'
;MSATTEQTRGTRNRFLNRVPDGFAAFFGALGLFCAVLALSPTLRYLLRHVVRFLDDYVVPVSENLAYAVFLFLLAAALGTRKKVAWWIVVAYLVLLVLVDVLLVADGWYWIGGPSLVVAVAALALLTAARSEFYAASRPGAFWRALLVLGLGLLAAVLLGWALVALFPGTLPRGQWLDWAAKQVFGGLFSAREFDGRPPRPLSFLLGLFGALALLGAAATLFRSQRMTAALHGDEEPRIRALLGAYGRSDSLGYFATRRDKAVVFAPNGRACVTYRVEAGVCLASGDPVGDPAAWTPAIDAWLAVARRHGWQPAVMGASEDGATAYARSGLSALQLGDEAILHVAHFDLDGRDMRVTRQAVSRVRRAGATTSIRRHSALSDEEMQRIIDRADTWRDTETERGFSMALDRLGDPADGDCLLVEAFDADGELIALLSFVPWGRDGISLDLMRRDRNAPNGVMEFMVAQLCAAAPGLGVRRISLNFAVFRSAFEEGGRIGAGPVLKLWRRLLLFFSRWWQLEALYRSNVKYGPEWYPRFLCYQDAGSLARVSLASGIAEGFVSVPSLRKLWGNGHPKGVTAPANTALLPPLDALGLDAAGGPGDPALPVERLPEQVRVRHAKLDRLRADGVDPYPVGIPARTHTASELPAAHPGLPPGARGGGPATLAGRIMVVRDLGGVVFAVLRDWSGDIQLMLTRDESGPAVLDSFTSQVDFGDHVTATGRMGASKSGEPSLLVESWQLTGKCLRPLPDKRKGLADPEARVRRRYLDLVASPEARDVVRARSTAVQALRHGLLERGFLEVETPMLQQIHGGANARPFRTHINAYDLDLYLRIAPELYLKRLCVGGMEKVFEMGRTFRNEGVSYKHNPEFTMLEAYQAFADYDVMLDLTRELIQGAATAAFGSPIAHKTGPDGKLAVHDISGTWPVKTLYGAVSEALGEAVDADTPEDVLRRLCDLAGVPHTPADTRGDVVLEMYERLVEEKTTLPTFYKDFPTDVSPLTRQHRRDPRLAERWDLVAFGTELGTAYSELTDPVEQRRRLTAQSLLAAGGDPEAMELDEDFLDALEYAMPPTGGLGIGVDRLVMFLTGLTIRETLPFPLVRRG
;
A
#
# COMPACT_ATOMS: atom_id res chain seq x y z
N MET A 1 -58.16 -10.76 30.90
CA MET A 1 -57.29 -10.81 32.10
C MET A 1 -55.81 -11.07 31.74
N SER A 2 -55.25 -10.38 30.73
CA SER A 2 -53.82 -10.55 30.35
C SER A 2 -53.02 -9.24 30.25
N ALA A 3 -53.62 -8.09 30.61
CA ALA A 3 -52.97 -6.77 30.52
C ALA A 3 -52.10 -6.43 31.76
N THR A 4 -52.30 -7.11 32.88
CA THR A 4 -51.51 -6.90 34.12
C THR A 4 -50.21 -7.73 34.17
N THR A 5 -50.03 -8.69 33.27
CA THR A 5 -48.82 -9.54 33.21
C THR A 5 -47.71 -8.92 32.33
N GLU A 6 -48.03 -7.92 31.50
CA GLU A 6 -47.08 -7.29 30.57
C GLU A 6 -46.35 -6.08 31.18
N GLN A 7 -47.02 -5.33 32.07
CA GLN A 7 -46.41 -4.22 32.81
C GLN A 7 -45.37 -4.68 33.85
N THR A 8 -45.55 -5.87 34.42
CA THR A 8 -44.57 -6.52 35.32
C THR A 8 -43.39 -7.12 34.56
N ARG A 9 -43.56 -7.51 33.27
CA ARG A 9 -42.45 -7.92 32.39
C ARG A 9 -41.58 -6.72 31.95
N GLY A 10 -42.17 -5.56 31.66
CA GLY A 10 -41.43 -4.35 31.25
C GLY A 10 -40.52 -3.75 32.34
N THR A 11 -40.92 -3.84 33.61
CA THR A 11 -40.10 -3.41 34.76
C THR A 11 -39.01 -4.42 35.11
N ARG A 12 -39.32 -5.72 35.04
CA ARG A 12 -38.33 -6.80 35.26
C ARG A 12 -37.23 -6.80 34.19
N ASN A 13 -37.56 -6.54 32.92
CA ASN A 13 -36.57 -6.39 31.86
C ASN A 13 -35.69 -5.14 32.02
N ARG A 14 -36.24 -3.99 32.47
CA ARG A 14 -35.42 -2.79 32.74
C ARG A 14 -34.44 -2.98 33.89
N PHE A 15 -34.84 -3.68 34.95
CA PHE A 15 -33.98 -3.93 36.10
C PHE A 15 -32.87 -4.92 35.75
N LEU A 16 -33.20 -6.05 35.13
CA LEU A 16 -32.21 -7.07 34.73
C LEU A 16 -31.19 -6.51 33.73
N ASN A 17 -31.61 -5.63 32.82
CA ASN A 17 -30.72 -4.96 31.86
C ASN A 17 -29.62 -4.10 32.54
N ARG A 18 -29.84 -3.62 33.77
CA ARG A 18 -28.84 -2.85 34.54
C ARG A 18 -27.93 -3.72 35.41
N VAL A 19 -28.21 -5.01 35.54
CA VAL A 19 -27.41 -5.93 36.37
C VAL A 19 -25.95 -6.00 35.90
N PRO A 20 -25.63 -6.13 34.60
CA PRO A 20 -24.24 -6.10 34.14
C PRO A 20 -23.50 -4.82 34.54
N ASP A 21 -24.15 -3.66 34.41
CA ASP A 21 -23.57 -2.35 34.74
C ASP A 21 -23.36 -2.19 36.26
N GLY A 22 -24.30 -2.69 37.08
CA GLY A 22 -24.19 -2.69 38.53
C GLY A 22 -23.02 -3.53 39.04
N PHE A 23 -22.86 -4.76 38.52
CA PHE A 23 -21.70 -5.60 38.85
C PHE A 23 -20.40 -5.02 38.30
N ALA A 24 -20.40 -4.41 37.11
CA ALA A 24 -19.24 -3.71 36.57
C ALA A 24 -18.81 -2.55 37.46
N ALA A 25 -19.75 -1.73 37.94
CA ALA A 25 -19.47 -0.64 38.87
C ALA A 25 -18.91 -1.16 40.21
N PHE A 26 -19.50 -2.23 40.76
CA PHE A 26 -19.02 -2.86 42.00
C PHE A 26 -17.56 -3.33 41.88
N PHE A 27 -17.24 -4.14 40.86
CA PHE A 27 -15.86 -4.63 40.66
C PHE A 27 -14.89 -3.51 40.28
N GLY A 28 -15.34 -2.48 39.57
CA GLY A 28 -14.53 -1.30 39.27
C GLY A 28 -14.17 -0.51 40.52
N ALA A 29 -15.13 -0.31 41.43
CA ALA A 29 -14.88 0.33 42.72
C ALA A 29 -13.95 -0.52 43.61
N LEU A 30 -14.14 -1.84 43.63
CA LEU A 30 -13.28 -2.75 44.38
C LEU A 30 -11.85 -2.80 43.81
N GLY A 31 -11.69 -2.77 42.49
CA GLY A 31 -10.39 -2.67 41.83
C GLY A 31 -9.66 -1.38 42.19
N LEU A 32 -10.37 -0.24 42.20
CA LEU A 32 -9.83 1.05 42.65
C LEU A 32 -9.41 0.99 44.11
N PHE A 33 -10.24 0.42 44.97
CA PHE A 33 -9.93 0.23 46.38
C PHE A 33 -8.64 -0.59 46.58
N CYS A 34 -8.50 -1.73 45.90
CA CYS A 34 -7.29 -2.56 45.94
C CYS A 34 -6.04 -1.83 45.42
N ALA A 35 -6.17 -1.06 44.33
CA ALA A 35 -5.06 -0.29 43.75
C ALA A 35 -4.55 0.80 44.71
N VAL A 36 -5.45 1.53 45.36
CA VAL A 36 -5.08 2.56 46.34
C VAL A 36 -4.43 1.92 47.59
N LEU A 37 -4.94 0.78 48.06
CA LEU A 37 -4.33 0.04 49.16
C LEU A 37 -2.93 -0.51 48.82
N ALA A 38 -2.70 -0.90 47.56
CA ALA A 38 -1.40 -1.35 47.09
C ALA A 38 -0.37 -0.20 47.08
N LEU A 39 -0.80 1.03 46.77
CA LEU A 39 0.06 2.22 46.67
C LEU A 39 0.34 2.91 48.02
N SER A 40 -0.56 2.83 48.99
CA SER A 40 -0.44 3.56 50.27
C SER A 40 -0.47 2.65 51.50
N PRO A 41 0.69 2.41 52.14
CA PRO A 41 0.76 1.65 53.40
C PRO A 41 0.01 2.32 54.56
N THR A 42 -0.06 3.66 54.57
CA THR A 42 -0.75 4.43 55.61
C THR A 42 -2.26 4.26 55.53
N LEU A 43 -2.81 4.30 54.31
CA LEU A 43 -4.25 4.11 54.09
C LEU A 43 -4.69 2.68 54.42
N ARG A 44 -3.82 1.72 54.12
CA ARG A 44 -4.01 0.30 54.47
C ARG A 44 -4.15 0.06 55.97
N TYR A 45 -3.33 0.73 56.77
CA TYR A 45 -3.46 0.65 58.24
C TYR A 45 -4.78 1.26 58.72
N LEU A 46 -5.16 2.43 58.19
CA LEU A 46 -6.41 3.12 58.54
C LEU A 46 -7.67 2.33 58.15
N LEU A 47 -7.64 1.62 57.03
CA LEU A 47 -8.79 0.89 56.47
C LEU A 47 -8.81 -0.61 56.81
N ARG A 48 -7.94 -1.10 57.71
CA ARG A 48 -7.83 -2.54 58.01
C ARG A 48 -9.14 -3.22 58.42
N HIS A 49 -10.04 -2.49 59.07
CA HIS A 49 -11.34 -3.01 59.50
C HIS A 49 -12.31 -3.16 58.32
N VAL A 50 -12.24 -2.25 57.35
CA VAL A 50 -12.99 -2.34 56.09
C VAL A 50 -12.47 -3.48 55.23
N VAL A 51 -11.15 -3.65 55.15
CA VAL A 51 -10.51 -4.76 54.42
C VAL A 51 -10.96 -6.11 54.98
N ARG A 52 -10.87 -6.31 56.31
CA ARG A 52 -11.32 -7.54 56.96
C ARG A 52 -12.81 -7.81 56.72
N PHE A 53 -13.65 -6.78 56.82
CA PHE A 53 -15.07 -6.93 56.54
C PHE A 53 -15.34 -7.39 55.09
N LEU A 54 -14.62 -6.84 54.11
CA LEU A 54 -14.79 -7.24 52.71
C LEU A 54 -14.24 -8.65 52.42
N ASP A 55 -13.10 -9.01 53.02
CA ASP A 55 -12.49 -10.35 52.97
C ASP A 55 -13.44 -11.42 53.54
N ASP A 56 -14.03 -11.14 54.71
CA ASP A 56 -14.81 -12.12 55.45
C ASP A 56 -16.22 -12.31 54.87
N TYR A 57 -16.78 -11.30 54.17
CA TYR A 57 -18.21 -11.29 53.82
C TYR A 57 -18.56 -11.05 52.35
N VAL A 58 -17.61 -10.69 51.48
CA VAL A 58 -17.94 -10.25 50.12
C VAL A 58 -17.01 -10.84 49.06
N VAL A 59 -15.80 -10.30 48.94
CA VAL A 59 -14.80 -10.68 47.94
C VAL A 59 -13.43 -10.42 48.56
N PRO A 60 -12.47 -11.36 48.45
CA PRO A 60 -11.12 -11.17 48.95
C PRO A 60 -10.52 -9.85 48.45
N VAL A 61 -9.99 -9.05 49.37
CA VAL A 61 -9.29 -7.79 49.11
C VAL A 61 -7.80 -8.06 49.20
N SER A 62 -7.16 -8.21 48.04
CA SER A 62 -5.71 -8.35 47.97
C SER A 62 -5.05 -6.97 47.82
N GLU A 63 -3.99 -6.73 48.60
CA GLU A 63 -3.14 -5.55 48.54
C GLU A 63 -2.15 -5.60 47.36
N ASN A 64 -2.58 -6.15 46.22
CA ASN A 64 -1.75 -6.47 45.08
C ASN A 64 -2.27 -5.83 43.79
N LEU A 65 -1.36 -5.22 43.03
CA LEU A 65 -1.68 -4.52 41.78
C LEU A 65 -2.22 -5.46 40.69
N ALA A 66 -1.74 -6.71 40.61
CA ALA A 66 -2.24 -7.72 39.68
C ALA A 66 -3.72 -8.03 39.94
N TYR A 67 -4.09 -8.14 41.21
CA TYR A 67 -5.47 -8.38 41.61
C TYR A 67 -6.37 -7.18 41.30
N ALA A 68 -5.91 -5.95 41.56
CA ALA A 68 -6.62 -4.74 41.17
C ALA A 68 -6.88 -4.66 39.66
N VAL A 69 -5.87 -4.97 38.84
CA VAL A 69 -6.00 -5.05 37.38
C VAL A 69 -7.00 -6.11 36.95
N PHE A 70 -6.95 -7.31 37.55
CA PHE A 70 -7.92 -8.36 37.27
C PHE A 70 -9.37 -7.89 37.52
N LEU A 71 -9.62 -7.21 38.64
CA LEU A 71 -10.94 -6.66 38.95
C LEU A 71 -11.39 -5.60 37.95
N PHE A 72 -10.49 -4.71 37.50
CA PHE A 72 -10.81 -3.73 36.45
C PHE A 72 -11.14 -4.39 35.11
N LEU A 73 -10.41 -5.45 34.74
CA LEU A 73 -10.68 -6.21 33.52
C LEU A 73 -12.02 -6.95 33.60
N LEU A 74 -12.34 -7.53 34.75
CA LEU A 74 -13.61 -8.18 35.01
C LEU A 74 -14.77 -7.17 34.95
N ALA A 75 -14.61 -6.00 35.57
CA ALA A 75 -15.56 -4.90 35.51
C ALA A 75 -15.83 -4.44 34.06
N ALA A 76 -14.78 -4.21 33.27
CA ALA A 76 -14.91 -3.84 31.87
C ALA A 76 -15.59 -4.94 31.03
N ALA A 77 -15.29 -6.21 31.29
CA ALA A 77 -15.87 -7.34 30.57
C ALA A 77 -17.36 -7.55 30.91
N LEU A 78 -17.76 -7.31 32.16
CA LEU A 78 -19.17 -7.32 32.60
C LEU A 78 -19.94 -6.14 32.00
N GLY A 79 -19.37 -4.93 31.99
CA GLY A 79 -19.99 -3.74 31.38
C GLY A 79 -20.12 -3.86 29.86
N THR A 80 -19.22 -4.60 29.21
CA THR A 80 -19.34 -4.97 27.78
C THR A 80 -20.19 -6.22 27.54
N ARG A 81 -20.87 -6.73 28.58
CA ARG A 81 -21.87 -7.81 28.52
C ARG A 81 -21.33 -9.13 27.95
N LYS A 82 -20.06 -9.43 28.21
CA LYS A 82 -19.42 -10.66 27.72
C LYS A 82 -19.86 -11.89 28.52
N LYS A 83 -20.28 -12.94 27.81
CA LYS A 83 -20.67 -14.24 28.41
C LYS A 83 -19.56 -14.88 29.26
N VAL A 84 -18.30 -14.69 28.88
CA VAL A 84 -17.15 -15.26 29.60
C VAL A 84 -17.01 -14.64 31.00
N ALA A 85 -17.21 -13.32 31.12
CA ALA A 85 -17.14 -12.63 32.41
C ALA A 85 -18.25 -13.09 33.36
N TRP A 86 -19.46 -13.30 32.82
CA TRP A 86 -20.56 -13.89 33.57
C TRP A 86 -20.21 -15.28 34.11
N TRP A 87 -19.62 -16.17 33.30
CA TRP A 87 -19.18 -17.49 33.75
C TRP A 87 -18.14 -17.42 34.86
N ILE A 88 -17.18 -16.51 34.78
CA ILE A 88 -16.14 -16.33 35.82
C ILE A 88 -16.77 -15.95 37.16
N VAL A 89 -17.67 -14.96 37.16
CA VAL A 89 -18.32 -14.51 38.40
C VAL A 89 -19.24 -15.59 38.96
N VAL A 90 -20.01 -16.28 38.12
CA VAL A 90 -20.88 -17.38 38.54
C VAL A 90 -20.07 -18.52 39.14
N ALA A 91 -18.97 -18.93 38.51
CA ALA A 91 -18.11 -19.98 39.04
C ALA A 91 -17.49 -19.60 40.39
N TYR A 92 -17.04 -18.35 40.53
CA TYR A 92 -16.53 -17.82 41.80
C TYR A 92 -17.60 -17.84 42.89
N LEU A 93 -18.81 -17.36 42.62
CA LEU A 93 -19.91 -17.35 43.60
C LEU A 93 -20.32 -18.77 43.99
N VAL A 94 -20.34 -19.72 43.06
CA VAL A 94 -20.61 -21.14 43.38
C VAL A 94 -19.54 -21.70 44.30
N LEU A 95 -18.25 -21.43 44.04
CA LEU A 95 -17.16 -21.87 44.90
C LEU A 95 -17.25 -21.24 46.29
N LEU A 96 -17.54 -19.93 46.37
CA LEU A 96 -17.73 -19.22 47.64
C LEU A 96 -18.88 -19.81 48.45
N VAL A 97 -20.02 -20.07 47.82
CA VAL A 97 -21.17 -20.74 48.46
C VAL A 97 -20.77 -22.12 49.01
N LEU A 98 -19.96 -22.91 48.29
CA LEU A 98 -19.50 -24.21 48.77
C LEU A 98 -18.57 -24.07 49.99
N VAL A 99 -17.64 -23.11 49.97
CA VAL A 99 -16.74 -22.83 51.10
C VAL A 99 -17.53 -22.36 52.31
N ASP A 100 -18.47 -21.44 52.14
CA ASP A 100 -19.29 -20.91 53.22
C ASP A 100 -20.18 -22.00 53.84
N VAL A 101 -20.70 -22.93 53.04
CA VAL A 101 -21.43 -24.12 53.53
C VAL A 101 -20.53 -25.00 54.39
N LEU A 102 -19.28 -25.22 53.99
CA LEU A 102 -18.31 -26.00 54.78
C LEU A 102 -17.93 -25.28 56.08
N LEU A 103 -17.72 -23.97 56.06
CA LEU A 103 -17.45 -23.16 57.26
C LEU A 103 -18.62 -23.17 58.24
N VAL A 104 -19.85 -23.04 57.73
CA VAL A 104 -21.08 -23.16 58.53
C VAL A 104 -21.21 -24.58 59.11
N ALA A 105 -20.88 -25.62 58.34
CA ALA A 105 -20.91 -27.00 58.80
C ALA A 105 -19.86 -27.29 59.90
N ASP A 106 -18.71 -26.62 59.85
CA ASP A 106 -17.62 -26.75 60.83
C ASP A 106 -17.79 -25.82 62.07
N GLY A 107 -18.95 -25.18 62.21
CA GLY A 107 -19.31 -24.40 63.40
C GLY A 107 -19.01 -22.89 63.33
N TRP A 108 -18.53 -22.38 62.20
CA TRP A 108 -18.16 -20.96 62.00
C TRP A 108 -19.34 -20.12 61.51
N TYR A 109 -20.49 -20.23 62.16
CA TYR A 109 -21.77 -19.63 61.73
C TYR A 109 -21.73 -18.11 61.55
N TRP A 110 -20.95 -17.40 62.39
CA TRP A 110 -20.89 -15.95 62.39
C TRP A 110 -20.15 -15.34 61.20
N ILE A 111 -19.27 -16.13 60.56
CA ILE A 111 -18.51 -15.70 59.38
C ILE A 111 -19.16 -16.26 58.11
N GLY A 112 -19.37 -17.58 58.06
CA GLY A 112 -19.92 -18.24 56.85
C GLY A 112 -21.40 -17.92 56.60
N GLY A 113 -22.20 -17.66 57.62
CA GLY A 113 -23.65 -17.41 57.48
C GLY A 113 -24.00 -16.16 56.66
N PRO A 114 -23.51 -14.97 57.03
CA PRO A 114 -23.79 -13.74 56.28
C PRO A 114 -23.22 -13.76 54.85
N SER A 115 -22.00 -14.26 54.66
CA SER A 115 -21.38 -14.42 53.34
C SER A 115 -22.22 -15.33 52.43
N LEU A 116 -22.69 -16.47 52.95
CA LEU A 116 -23.54 -17.41 52.22
C LEU A 116 -24.81 -16.75 51.69
N VAL A 117 -25.48 -15.93 52.50
CA VAL A 117 -26.72 -15.22 52.09
C VAL A 117 -26.44 -14.24 50.95
N VAL A 118 -25.37 -13.46 51.06
CA VAL A 118 -24.97 -12.48 50.03
C VAL A 118 -24.58 -13.18 48.72
N ALA A 119 -23.79 -14.26 48.82
CA ALA A 119 -23.32 -15.02 47.67
C ALA A 119 -24.47 -15.72 46.92
N VAL A 120 -25.42 -16.34 47.65
CA VAL A 120 -26.61 -16.96 47.06
C VAL A 120 -27.51 -15.92 46.40
N ALA A 121 -27.73 -14.76 47.02
CA ALA A 121 -28.54 -13.69 46.45
C ALA A 121 -27.90 -13.12 45.16
N ALA A 122 -26.58 -12.89 45.17
CA ALA A 122 -25.84 -12.44 43.99
C ALA A 122 -25.88 -13.47 42.86
N LEU A 123 -25.73 -14.76 43.18
CA LEU A 123 -25.79 -15.86 42.22
C LEU A 123 -27.19 -15.99 41.59
N ALA A 124 -28.26 -15.87 42.38
CA ALA A 124 -29.63 -15.87 41.88
C ALA A 124 -29.91 -14.67 40.96
N LEU A 125 -29.39 -13.49 41.29
CA LEU A 125 -29.54 -12.29 40.47
C LEU A 125 -28.79 -12.41 39.12
N LEU A 126 -27.54 -12.88 39.14
CA LEU A 126 -26.74 -13.07 37.92
C LEU A 126 -27.29 -14.16 37.01
N THR A 127 -27.81 -15.25 37.58
CA THR A 127 -28.44 -16.32 36.80
C THR A 127 -29.75 -15.86 36.16
N ALA A 128 -30.54 -15.03 36.86
CA ALA A 128 -31.73 -14.40 36.29
C ALA A 128 -31.40 -13.40 35.15
N ALA A 129 -30.25 -12.73 35.21
CA ALA A 129 -29.79 -11.78 34.19
C ALA A 129 -28.99 -12.42 33.03
N ARG A 130 -28.96 -13.76 32.91
CA ARG A 130 -28.12 -14.48 31.91
C ARG A 130 -28.34 -14.01 30.47
N SER A 131 -29.57 -13.64 30.08
CA SER A 131 -29.90 -13.17 28.73
C SER A 131 -29.27 -11.83 28.37
N GLU A 132 -28.91 -11.02 29.36
CA GLU A 132 -28.33 -9.68 29.17
C GLU A 132 -26.84 -9.74 28.82
N PHE A 133 -26.18 -10.87 29.04
CA PHE A 133 -24.82 -11.13 28.61
C PHE A 133 -24.82 -11.77 27.22
N TYR A 134 -25.08 -10.99 26.17
CA TYR A 134 -25.22 -11.50 24.80
C TYR A 134 -23.94 -11.42 23.96
N ALA A 135 -22.92 -10.66 24.36
CA ALA A 135 -21.74 -10.41 23.53
C ALA A 135 -20.91 -11.70 23.33
N ALA A 136 -20.81 -12.13 22.07
CA ALA A 136 -20.06 -13.33 21.68
C ALA A 136 -18.55 -13.05 21.65
N SER A 137 -17.76 -13.95 22.23
CA SER A 137 -16.29 -13.93 22.10
C SER A 137 -15.89 -14.77 20.89
N ARG A 138 -14.95 -14.28 20.07
CA ARG A 138 -14.51 -14.97 18.84
C ARG A 138 -13.88 -16.32 19.20
N PRO A 139 -14.22 -17.44 18.53
CA PRO A 139 -13.54 -18.72 18.73
C PRO A 139 -12.03 -18.57 18.51
N GLY A 140 -11.21 -19.06 19.44
CA GLY A 140 -9.74 -19.00 19.36
C GLY A 140 -9.06 -17.78 20.00
N ALA A 141 -9.75 -16.64 20.15
CA ALA A 141 -9.19 -15.48 20.85
C ALA A 141 -8.95 -15.74 22.34
N PHE A 142 -9.84 -16.53 22.95
CA PHE A 142 -9.72 -16.98 24.34
C PHE A 142 -8.44 -17.80 24.58
N TRP A 143 -8.16 -18.78 23.70
CA TRP A 143 -6.96 -19.62 23.81
C TRP A 143 -5.66 -18.83 23.63
N ARG A 144 -5.64 -17.85 22.72
CA ARG A 144 -4.49 -16.94 22.55
C ARG A 144 -4.28 -16.05 23.77
N ALA A 145 -5.34 -15.49 24.34
CA ALA A 145 -5.25 -14.72 25.57
C ALA A 145 -4.77 -15.57 26.75
N LEU A 146 -5.23 -16.82 26.85
CA LEU A 146 -4.78 -17.77 27.88
C LEU A 146 -3.30 -18.14 27.72
N LEU A 147 -2.83 -18.33 26.48
CA LEU A 147 -1.43 -18.59 26.18
C LEU A 147 -0.55 -17.38 26.54
N VAL A 148 -0.96 -16.16 26.16
CA VAL A 148 -0.24 -14.92 26.54
C VAL A 148 -0.21 -14.74 28.05
N LEU A 149 -1.32 -15.03 28.75
CA LEU A 149 -1.37 -14.99 30.20
C LEU A 149 -0.42 -16.01 30.83
N GLY A 150 -0.44 -17.27 30.35
CA GLY A 150 0.40 -18.35 30.86
C GLY A 150 1.88 -18.06 30.68
N LEU A 151 2.30 -17.67 29.48
CA LEU A 151 3.69 -17.30 29.20
C LEU A 151 4.13 -16.05 29.98
N GLY A 152 3.27 -15.02 30.05
CA GLY A 152 3.55 -13.80 30.79
C GLY A 152 3.70 -14.03 32.29
N LEU A 153 2.82 -14.84 32.89
CA LEU A 153 2.92 -15.21 34.31
C LEU A 153 4.14 -16.08 34.57
N LEU A 154 4.46 -17.05 33.70
CA LEU A 154 5.67 -17.88 33.83
C LEU A 154 6.93 -17.01 33.82
N ALA A 155 7.06 -16.11 32.85
CA ALA A 155 8.19 -15.19 32.76
C ALA A 155 8.27 -14.29 34.00
N ALA A 156 7.14 -13.74 34.46
CA ALA A 156 7.07 -12.92 35.66
C ALA A 156 7.50 -13.68 36.93
N VAL A 157 7.13 -14.96 37.08
CA VAL A 157 7.56 -15.81 38.20
C VAL A 157 9.05 -16.11 38.14
N LEU A 158 9.60 -16.42 36.96
CA LEU A 158 11.04 -16.70 36.79
C LEU A 158 11.89 -15.45 37.05
N LEU A 159 11.50 -14.29 36.52
CA LEU A 159 12.12 -13.00 36.81
C LEU A 159 12.01 -12.65 38.29
N GLY A 160 10.83 -12.87 38.89
CA GLY A 160 10.60 -12.67 40.31
C GLY A 160 11.49 -13.55 41.18
N TRP A 161 11.67 -14.84 40.81
CA TRP A 161 12.55 -15.76 41.51
C TRP A 161 14.02 -15.32 41.43
N ALA A 162 14.49 -14.88 40.26
CA ALA A 162 15.84 -14.33 40.09
C ALA A 162 16.05 -13.07 40.94
N LEU A 163 15.08 -12.15 40.98
CA LEU A 163 15.17 -10.95 41.80
C LEU A 163 15.13 -11.24 43.31
N VAL A 164 14.34 -12.22 43.75
CA VAL A 164 14.35 -12.70 45.14
C VAL A 164 15.68 -13.36 45.48
N ALA A 165 16.31 -14.08 44.54
CA ALA A 165 17.64 -14.65 44.75
C ALA A 165 18.74 -13.59 44.90
N LEU A 166 18.62 -12.46 44.19
CA LEU A 166 19.53 -11.31 44.30
C LEU A 166 19.29 -10.50 45.58
N PHE A 167 18.04 -10.41 46.04
CA PHE A 167 17.64 -9.62 47.21
C PHE A 167 16.76 -10.42 48.18
N PRO A 168 17.27 -11.52 48.79
CA PRO A 168 16.44 -12.46 49.55
C PRO A 168 15.95 -11.90 50.89
N GLY A 169 16.61 -10.88 51.44
CA GLY A 169 16.30 -10.35 52.77
C GLY A 169 16.43 -11.44 53.82
N THR A 170 15.34 -11.71 54.55
CA THR A 170 15.29 -12.78 55.57
C THR A 170 14.62 -14.08 55.07
N LEU A 171 14.26 -14.17 53.79
CA LEU A 171 13.52 -15.33 53.26
C LEU A 171 14.44 -16.54 53.02
N PRO A 172 14.12 -17.74 53.55
CA PRO A 172 14.91 -18.96 53.33
C PRO A 172 14.96 -19.41 51.85
N ARG A 173 16.09 -19.96 51.40
CA ARG A 173 16.33 -20.42 50.01
C ARG A 173 15.26 -21.34 49.45
N GLY A 174 14.73 -22.25 50.28
CA GLY A 174 13.68 -23.19 49.87
C GLY A 174 12.31 -22.55 49.57
N GLN A 175 12.11 -21.28 49.90
CA GLN A 175 10.82 -20.59 49.80
C GLN A 175 10.80 -19.48 48.73
N TRP A 176 11.91 -19.25 48.02
CA TRP A 176 12.04 -18.13 47.09
C TRP A 176 11.07 -18.19 45.91
N LEU A 177 10.94 -19.37 45.28
CA LEU A 177 10.05 -19.56 44.13
C LEU A 177 8.58 -19.44 44.53
N ASP A 178 8.19 -20.10 45.63
CA ASP A 178 6.82 -20.06 46.15
C ASP A 178 6.39 -18.64 46.54
N TRP A 179 7.31 -17.87 47.13
CA TRP A 179 7.04 -16.47 47.49
C TRP A 179 6.91 -15.59 46.25
N ALA A 180 7.78 -15.75 45.25
CA ALA A 180 7.69 -15.01 43.99
C ALA A 180 6.39 -15.32 43.24
N ALA A 181 6.01 -16.60 43.17
CA ALA A 181 4.73 -17.03 42.61
C ALA A 181 3.54 -16.36 43.32
N LYS A 182 3.51 -16.39 44.66
CA LYS A 182 2.45 -15.72 45.43
C LYS A 182 2.26 -14.26 45.05
N GLN A 183 3.35 -13.50 44.91
CA GLN A 183 3.29 -12.07 44.59
C GLN A 183 2.86 -11.81 43.14
N VAL A 184 3.31 -12.62 42.18
CA VAL A 184 2.93 -12.47 40.76
C VAL A 184 1.46 -12.85 40.52
N PHE A 185 0.98 -13.90 41.18
CA PHE A 185 -0.42 -14.34 41.07
C PHE A 185 -1.41 -13.55 41.96
N GLY A 186 -0.97 -12.50 42.64
CA GLY A 186 -1.86 -11.69 43.48
C GLY A 186 -2.36 -12.38 44.75
N GLY A 187 -1.72 -13.48 45.16
CA GLY A 187 -2.13 -14.28 46.33
C GLY A 187 -3.08 -15.44 46.04
N LEU A 188 -3.48 -15.66 44.78
CA LEU A 188 -4.51 -16.65 44.40
C LEU A 188 -4.14 -18.12 44.66
N PHE A 189 -2.85 -18.47 44.73
CA PHE A 189 -2.40 -19.89 44.71
C PHE A 189 -1.47 -20.32 45.85
N SER A 190 -1.20 -19.48 46.87
CA SER A 190 -0.28 -19.86 47.94
C SER A 190 -0.78 -19.51 49.33
N ALA A 191 -1.27 -20.54 50.03
CA ALA A 191 -1.64 -20.53 51.44
C ALA A 191 -0.45 -20.77 52.40
N ARG A 192 0.77 -20.89 51.87
CA ARG A 192 1.97 -21.07 52.71
C ARG A 192 2.28 -19.79 53.49
N GLU A 193 2.49 -19.95 54.79
CA GLU A 193 3.17 -18.96 55.63
C GLU A 193 4.67 -19.01 55.33
N PHE A 194 5.32 -17.85 55.31
CA PHE A 194 6.73 -17.71 54.93
C PHE A 194 7.53 -17.24 56.16
N ASP A 195 8.67 -17.87 56.42
CA ASP A 195 9.47 -17.65 57.64
C ASP A 195 10.35 -16.37 57.56
N GLY A 196 10.19 -15.59 56.49
CA GLY A 196 10.92 -14.36 56.25
C GLY A 196 10.30 -13.52 55.13
N ARG A 197 10.90 -12.37 54.83
CA ARG A 197 10.43 -11.49 53.74
C ARG A 197 11.57 -10.77 53.01
N PRO A 198 11.51 -10.71 51.67
CA PRO A 198 12.35 -9.80 50.89
C PRO A 198 11.99 -8.32 51.13
N PRO A 199 12.77 -7.37 50.60
CA PRO A 199 12.46 -5.94 50.66
C PRO A 199 11.07 -5.60 50.09
N ARG A 200 10.34 -4.69 50.74
CA ARG A 200 8.96 -4.30 50.33
C ARG A 200 8.82 -3.84 48.87
N PRO A 201 9.77 -3.08 48.27
CA PRO A 201 9.66 -2.70 46.86
C PRO A 201 9.56 -3.89 45.91
N LEU A 202 10.15 -5.02 46.29
CA LEU A 202 10.13 -6.24 45.49
C LEU A 202 8.72 -6.84 45.39
N SER A 203 7.93 -6.78 46.47
CA SER A 203 6.53 -7.23 46.43
C SER A 203 5.68 -6.41 45.45
N PHE A 204 5.88 -5.09 45.44
CA PHE A 204 5.20 -4.20 44.50
C PHE A 204 5.61 -4.47 43.05
N LEU A 205 6.91 -4.65 42.80
CA LEU A 205 7.46 -4.92 41.47
C LEU A 205 6.95 -6.26 40.89
N LEU A 206 6.93 -7.33 41.69
CA LEU A 206 6.40 -8.62 41.25
C LEU A 206 4.88 -8.57 41.02
N GLY A 207 4.15 -7.83 41.86
CA GLY A 207 2.73 -7.54 41.62
C GLY A 207 2.50 -6.74 40.33
N LEU A 208 3.40 -5.82 39.98
CA LEU A 208 3.38 -5.10 38.70
C LEU A 208 3.64 -6.04 37.51
N PHE A 209 4.57 -7.01 37.61
CA PHE A 209 4.78 -7.99 36.55
C PHE A 209 3.53 -8.87 36.31
N GLY A 210 2.87 -9.32 37.38
CA GLY A 210 1.59 -10.02 37.27
C GLY A 210 0.49 -9.16 36.63
N ALA A 211 0.42 -7.88 37.00
CA ALA A 211 -0.50 -6.91 36.41
C ALA A 211 -0.25 -6.69 34.91
N LEU A 212 1.01 -6.58 34.50
CA LEU A 212 1.39 -6.45 33.09
C LEU A 212 1.04 -7.69 32.27
N ALA A 213 1.24 -8.89 32.82
CA ALA A 213 0.83 -10.15 32.17
C ALA A 213 -0.69 -10.20 31.95
N LEU A 214 -1.48 -9.79 32.96
CA LEU A 214 -2.95 -9.70 32.86
C LEU A 214 -3.40 -8.65 31.82
N LEU A 215 -2.78 -7.47 31.80
CA LEU A 215 -3.06 -6.43 30.81
C LEU A 215 -2.70 -6.90 29.39
N GLY A 216 -1.59 -7.61 29.21
CA GLY A 216 -1.18 -8.19 27.93
C GLY A 216 -2.17 -9.25 27.41
N ALA A 217 -2.64 -10.13 28.31
CA ALA A 217 -3.67 -11.11 27.99
C ALA A 217 -5.01 -10.46 27.61
N ALA A 218 -5.42 -9.43 28.37
CA ALA A 218 -6.62 -8.66 28.07
C ALA A 218 -6.49 -7.93 26.73
N ALA A 219 -5.38 -7.22 26.48
CA ALA A 219 -5.12 -6.57 25.22
C ALA A 219 -5.20 -7.56 24.06
N THR A 220 -4.70 -8.79 24.22
CA THR A 220 -4.82 -9.86 23.22
C THR A 220 -6.27 -10.30 22.99
N LEU A 221 -7.04 -10.45 24.07
CA LEU A 221 -8.47 -10.80 24.01
C LEU A 221 -9.32 -9.71 23.34
N PHE A 222 -9.00 -8.43 23.54
CA PHE A 222 -9.73 -7.30 22.96
C PHE A 222 -9.23 -6.92 21.54
N ARG A 223 -7.96 -7.19 21.22
CA ARG A 223 -7.36 -6.92 19.89
C ARG A 223 -7.95 -7.80 18.79
N SER A 224 -8.53 -8.96 19.11
CA SER A 224 -9.11 -9.88 18.12
C SER A 224 -10.49 -9.46 17.58
N GLN A 225 -11.04 -8.33 18.03
CA GLN A 225 -12.34 -7.80 17.58
C GLN A 225 -12.23 -6.66 16.54
N ARG A 226 -11.02 -6.23 16.15
CA ARG A 226 -10.86 -5.32 15.00
C ARG A 226 -11.09 -6.09 13.70
N MET A 227 -12.28 -5.94 13.12
CA MET A 227 -12.48 -6.25 11.71
C MET A 227 -12.08 -5.01 10.92
N THR A 228 -10.97 -5.06 10.20
CA THR A 228 -10.68 -4.07 9.16
C THR A 228 -11.70 -4.32 8.06
N ALA A 229 -12.70 -3.45 7.96
CA ALA A 229 -13.88 -3.67 7.16
C ALA A 229 -13.77 -2.77 5.93
N ALA A 230 -13.24 -3.32 4.84
CA ALA A 230 -13.23 -2.67 3.53
C ALA A 230 -14.57 -2.93 2.80
N LEU A 231 -14.93 -2.11 1.82
CA LEU A 231 -15.99 -2.46 0.86
C LEU A 231 -15.51 -3.64 -0.02
N HIS A 232 -16.39 -4.60 -0.33
CA HIS A 232 -16.08 -5.78 -1.14
C HIS A 232 -17.05 -5.93 -2.32
N GLY A 233 -16.58 -6.47 -3.44
CA GLY A 233 -17.44 -6.89 -4.57
C GLY A 233 -18.28 -5.76 -5.19
N ASP A 234 -19.59 -5.95 -5.26
CA ASP A 234 -20.58 -5.03 -5.87
C ASP A 234 -21.18 -4.01 -4.88
N GLU A 235 -20.63 -3.87 -3.68
CA GLU A 235 -21.13 -2.96 -2.64
C GLU A 235 -21.01 -1.48 -3.01
N GLU A 236 -19.85 -1.03 -3.51
CA GLU A 236 -19.64 0.38 -3.92
C GLU A 236 -20.58 0.79 -5.08
N PRO A 237 -20.74 -0.01 -6.16
CA PRO A 237 -21.74 0.26 -7.20
C PRO A 237 -23.18 0.41 -6.65
N ARG A 238 -23.58 -0.41 -5.68
CA ARG A 238 -24.93 -0.31 -5.06
C ARG A 238 -25.11 0.98 -4.26
N ILE A 239 -24.10 1.38 -3.49
CA ILE A 239 -24.11 2.66 -2.76
C ILE A 239 -24.24 3.82 -3.77
N ARG A 240 -23.48 3.78 -4.87
CA ARG A 240 -23.56 4.80 -5.95
C ARG A 240 -24.93 4.85 -6.63
N ALA A 241 -25.57 3.70 -6.88
CA ALA A 241 -26.93 3.66 -7.40
C ALA A 241 -27.95 4.30 -6.45
N LEU A 242 -27.84 4.00 -5.14
CA LEU A 242 -28.67 4.63 -4.11
C LEU A 242 -28.43 6.14 -4.00
N LEU A 243 -27.18 6.60 -4.13
CA LEU A 243 -26.84 8.03 -4.18
C LEU A 243 -27.38 8.71 -5.44
N GLY A 244 -27.35 8.06 -6.59
CA GLY A 244 -27.95 8.59 -7.83
C GLY A 244 -29.46 8.81 -7.70
N ALA A 245 -30.16 7.91 -7.02
CA ALA A 245 -31.61 8.00 -6.83
C ALA A 245 -32.03 8.90 -5.64
N TYR A 246 -31.32 8.83 -4.51
CA TYR A 246 -31.72 9.44 -3.23
C TYR A 246 -30.68 10.35 -2.59
N GLY A 247 -29.50 10.53 -3.20
CA GLY A 247 -28.38 11.30 -2.63
C GLY A 247 -28.59 12.82 -2.57
N ARG A 248 -29.80 13.33 -2.86
CA ARG A 248 -30.13 14.76 -2.72
C ARG A 248 -30.30 15.18 -1.26
N SER A 249 -30.61 14.23 -0.38
CA SER A 249 -31.01 14.50 1.02
C SER A 249 -29.85 14.97 1.89
N ASP A 250 -28.64 14.46 1.66
CA ASP A 250 -27.49 14.70 2.54
C ASP A 250 -26.23 15.02 1.71
N SER A 251 -25.60 16.16 2.01
CA SER A 251 -24.34 16.61 1.40
C SER A 251 -23.16 15.72 1.75
N LEU A 252 -23.22 15.00 2.88
CA LEU A 252 -22.20 14.06 3.29
C LEU A 252 -22.40 12.66 2.71
N GLY A 253 -23.51 12.41 2.00
CA GLY A 253 -23.87 11.09 1.51
C GLY A 253 -22.83 10.46 0.59
N TYR A 254 -22.14 11.25 -0.25
CA TYR A 254 -21.15 10.73 -1.19
C TYR A 254 -19.92 10.12 -0.49
N PHE A 255 -19.57 10.61 0.71
CA PHE A 255 -18.48 10.05 1.53
C PHE A 255 -18.78 8.65 2.08
N ALA A 256 -20.00 8.13 1.91
CA ALA A 256 -20.31 6.72 2.17
C ALA A 256 -19.58 5.77 1.21
N THR A 257 -19.09 6.25 0.07
CA THR A 257 -18.36 5.45 -0.94
C THR A 257 -16.90 5.18 -0.59
N ARG A 258 -16.40 5.70 0.55
CA ARG A 258 -15.03 5.44 1.00
C ARG A 258 -14.77 3.95 1.21
N ARG A 259 -13.64 3.46 0.70
CA ARG A 259 -13.26 2.04 0.73
C ARG A 259 -12.75 1.56 2.10
N ASP A 260 -12.49 2.47 3.04
CA ASP A 260 -12.15 2.16 4.44
C ASP A 260 -13.39 1.98 5.35
N LYS A 261 -14.60 2.08 4.77
CA LYS A 261 -15.88 1.80 5.43
C LYS A 261 -16.39 0.41 5.04
N ALA A 262 -17.11 -0.23 5.95
CA ALA A 262 -18.01 -1.33 5.62
C ALA A 262 -19.44 -0.83 5.49
N VAL A 263 -20.31 -1.66 4.93
CA VAL A 263 -21.71 -1.34 4.68
C VAL A 263 -22.63 -2.41 5.26
N VAL A 264 -23.78 -1.99 5.79
CA VAL A 264 -24.92 -2.85 6.07
C VAL A 264 -26.12 -2.33 5.29
N PHE A 265 -26.65 -3.17 4.39
CA PHE A 265 -27.87 -2.86 3.63
C PHE A 265 -29.12 -3.23 4.44
N ALA A 266 -30.20 -2.47 4.22
CA ALA A 266 -31.54 -2.90 4.58
C ALA A 266 -31.85 -4.23 3.89
N PRO A 267 -32.69 -5.11 4.50
CA PRO A 267 -33.07 -6.38 3.89
C PRO A 267 -33.66 -6.28 2.48
N ASN A 268 -34.28 -5.14 2.15
CA ASN A 268 -34.86 -4.87 0.83
C ASN A 268 -33.87 -4.24 -0.17
N GLY A 269 -32.62 -3.97 0.22
CA GLY A 269 -31.59 -3.33 -0.62
C GLY A 269 -31.80 -1.85 -0.94
N ARG A 270 -32.85 -1.19 -0.41
CA ARG A 270 -33.21 0.20 -0.77
C ARG A 270 -32.55 1.29 0.09
N ALA A 271 -31.84 0.91 1.15
CA ALA A 271 -31.03 1.82 1.94
C ALA A 271 -29.85 1.08 2.58
N CYS A 272 -28.81 1.79 3.01
CA CYS A 272 -27.69 1.23 3.74
C CYS A 272 -27.08 2.22 4.74
N VAL A 273 -26.34 1.68 5.72
CA VAL A 273 -25.52 2.44 6.66
C VAL A 273 -24.07 2.01 6.48
N THR A 274 -23.20 2.97 6.18
CA THR A 274 -21.76 2.73 6.10
C THR A 274 -21.08 3.11 7.41
N TYR A 275 -20.12 2.31 7.85
CA TYR A 275 -19.50 2.45 9.16
C TYR A 275 -18.06 1.93 9.19
N ARG A 276 -17.32 2.37 10.21
CA ARG A 276 -15.98 1.87 10.56
C ARG A 276 -15.92 1.61 12.06
N VAL A 277 -15.12 0.64 12.48
CA VAL A 277 -15.01 0.29 13.92
C VAL A 277 -13.72 0.83 14.50
N GLU A 278 -13.82 1.82 15.37
CA GLU A 278 -12.68 2.43 16.06
C GLU A 278 -12.84 2.36 17.58
N ALA A 279 -11.79 1.88 18.27
CA ALA A 279 -11.79 1.74 19.75
C ALA A 279 -13.05 1.04 20.35
N GLY A 280 -13.63 0.07 19.62
CA GLY A 280 -14.85 -0.64 20.05
C GLY A 280 -16.15 0.12 19.81
N VAL A 281 -16.09 1.25 19.10
CA VAL A 281 -17.23 2.04 18.63
C VAL A 281 -17.44 1.74 17.15
N CYS A 282 -18.63 1.30 16.80
CA CYS A 282 -19.11 1.17 15.43
C CYS A 282 -19.60 2.55 14.98
N LEU A 283 -18.75 3.30 14.30
CA LEU A 283 -18.96 4.69 13.92
C LEU A 283 -19.47 4.79 12.49
N ALA A 284 -20.69 5.28 12.30
CA ALA A 284 -21.25 5.67 11.01
C ALA A 284 -21.08 7.18 10.76
N SER A 285 -21.18 7.61 9.51
CA SER A 285 -21.08 9.03 9.11
C SER A 285 -22.27 9.45 8.25
N GLY A 286 -22.84 10.62 8.53
CA GLY A 286 -23.96 11.17 7.77
C GLY A 286 -25.27 10.40 7.94
N ASP A 287 -26.19 10.65 7.02
CA ASP A 287 -27.48 9.97 6.97
C ASP A 287 -27.35 8.56 6.34
N PRO A 288 -28.29 7.64 6.60
CA PRO A 288 -28.37 6.42 5.82
C PRO A 288 -28.53 6.73 4.33
N VAL A 289 -27.82 5.99 3.47
CA VAL A 289 -27.84 6.20 2.01
C VAL A 289 -28.99 5.41 1.42
N GLY A 290 -29.90 6.06 0.68
CA GLY A 290 -31.02 5.42 -0.01
C GLY A 290 -32.38 5.97 0.42
N ASP A 291 -33.43 5.20 0.18
CA ASP A 291 -34.81 5.60 0.41
C ASP A 291 -35.08 5.87 1.91
N PRO A 292 -35.56 7.07 2.30
CA PRO A 292 -35.95 7.39 3.67
C PRO A 292 -36.94 6.39 4.30
N ALA A 293 -37.83 5.78 3.50
CA ALA A 293 -38.75 4.75 3.99
C ALA A 293 -38.04 3.45 4.41
N ALA A 294 -36.83 3.21 3.91
CA ALA A 294 -36.00 2.05 4.23
C ALA A 294 -34.88 2.35 5.25
N TRP A 295 -34.77 3.60 5.74
CA TRP A 295 -33.74 3.99 6.72
C TRP A 295 -33.85 3.22 8.03
N THR A 296 -35.04 3.12 8.64
CA THR A 296 -35.19 2.41 9.93
C THR A 296 -34.79 0.92 9.82
N PRO A 297 -35.23 0.16 8.80
CA PRO A 297 -34.72 -1.20 8.57
C PRO A 297 -33.19 -1.29 8.38
N ALA A 298 -32.56 -0.32 7.70
CA ALA A 298 -31.10 -0.28 7.54
C ALA A 298 -30.39 -0.02 8.88
N ILE A 299 -30.88 0.95 9.65
CA ILE A 299 -30.36 1.30 10.98
C ILE A 299 -30.51 0.11 11.93
N ASP A 300 -31.66 -0.56 11.95
CA ASP A 300 -31.89 -1.72 12.81
C ASP A 300 -30.97 -2.90 12.46
N ALA A 301 -30.74 -3.14 11.17
CA ALA A 301 -29.79 -4.14 10.69
C ALA A 301 -28.36 -3.79 11.15
N TRP A 302 -27.94 -2.53 11.01
CA TRP A 302 -26.63 -2.06 11.49
C TRP A 302 -26.49 -2.16 13.02
N LEU A 303 -27.51 -1.76 13.78
CA LEU A 303 -27.54 -1.91 15.24
C LEU A 303 -27.49 -3.38 15.66
N ALA A 304 -28.10 -4.29 14.88
CA ALA A 304 -28.00 -5.72 15.12
C ALA A 304 -26.56 -6.24 14.93
N VAL A 305 -25.85 -5.74 13.92
CA VAL A 305 -24.41 -6.02 13.72
C VAL A 305 -23.61 -5.49 14.92
N ALA A 306 -23.81 -4.23 15.33
CA ALA A 306 -23.13 -3.66 16.49
C ALA A 306 -23.37 -4.48 17.76
N ARG A 307 -24.62 -4.88 18.03
CA ARG A 307 -25.00 -5.74 19.17
C ARG A 307 -24.33 -7.11 19.13
N ARG A 308 -24.30 -7.75 17.95
CA ARG A 308 -23.69 -9.08 17.77
C ARG A 308 -22.21 -9.09 18.15
N HIS A 309 -21.51 -8.01 17.84
CA HIS A 309 -20.08 -7.86 18.10
C HIS A 309 -19.76 -7.15 19.44
N GLY A 310 -20.78 -6.65 20.14
CA GLY A 310 -20.59 -5.87 21.38
C GLY A 310 -19.94 -4.51 21.13
N TRP A 311 -20.14 -3.93 19.95
CA TRP A 311 -19.66 -2.60 19.61
C TRP A 311 -20.67 -1.54 20.02
N GLN A 312 -20.16 -0.40 20.45
CA GLN A 312 -20.98 0.77 20.76
C GLN A 312 -21.37 1.48 19.45
N PRO A 313 -22.65 1.58 19.09
CA PRO A 313 -23.05 2.31 17.89
C PRO A 313 -22.96 3.82 18.13
N ALA A 314 -22.41 4.53 17.15
CA ALA A 314 -22.41 5.99 17.11
C ALA A 314 -22.50 6.49 15.66
N VAL A 315 -23.04 7.67 15.46
CA VAL A 315 -23.14 8.32 14.14
C VAL A 315 -22.63 9.74 14.24
N MET A 316 -21.76 10.15 13.33
CA MET A 316 -21.25 11.51 13.25
C MET A 316 -21.82 12.25 12.04
N GLY A 317 -22.22 13.50 12.23
CA GLY A 317 -22.57 14.39 11.11
C GLY A 317 -23.94 14.10 10.49
N ALA A 318 -24.84 13.40 11.19
CA ALA A 318 -26.20 13.17 10.70
C ALA A 318 -26.95 14.50 10.54
N SER A 319 -27.76 14.63 9.50
CA SER A 319 -28.71 15.73 9.37
C SER A 319 -29.81 15.61 10.44
N GLU A 320 -30.69 16.60 10.53
CA GLU A 320 -31.85 16.53 11.43
C GLU A 320 -32.78 15.34 11.08
N ASP A 321 -32.99 15.07 9.80
CA ASP A 321 -33.80 13.95 9.33
C ASP A 321 -33.15 12.60 9.65
N GLY A 322 -31.84 12.47 9.40
CA GLY A 322 -31.09 11.27 9.74
C GLY A 322 -31.03 11.05 11.25
N ALA A 323 -30.75 12.11 12.03
CA ALA A 323 -30.75 12.05 13.49
C ALA A 323 -32.12 11.63 14.04
N THR A 324 -33.20 12.09 13.43
CA THR A 324 -34.57 11.65 13.76
C THR A 324 -34.76 10.15 13.48
N ALA A 325 -34.24 9.65 12.35
CA ALA A 325 -34.32 8.21 12.02
C ALA A 325 -33.47 7.34 12.98
N TYR A 326 -32.27 7.80 13.34
CA TYR A 326 -31.42 7.15 14.34
C TYR A 326 -32.08 7.18 15.73
N ALA A 327 -32.74 8.28 16.09
CA ALA A 327 -33.47 8.40 17.35
C ALA A 327 -34.67 7.45 17.46
N ARG A 328 -35.42 7.27 16.37
CA ARG A 328 -36.50 6.28 16.28
C ARG A 328 -36.02 4.85 16.53
N SER A 329 -34.76 4.57 16.21
CA SER A 329 -34.12 3.25 16.39
C SER A 329 -33.41 3.11 17.74
N GLY A 330 -33.56 4.09 18.64
CA GLY A 330 -33.09 4.01 20.03
C GLY A 330 -31.77 4.71 20.35
N LEU A 331 -31.25 5.56 19.45
CA LEU A 331 -30.11 6.43 19.74
C LEU A 331 -30.56 7.79 20.31
N SER A 332 -29.71 8.43 21.10
CA SER A 332 -29.84 9.84 21.50
C SER A 332 -29.06 10.72 20.54
N ALA A 333 -29.59 11.89 20.19
CA ALA A 333 -28.92 12.86 19.33
C ALA A 333 -28.43 14.07 20.14
N LEU A 334 -27.20 14.49 19.89
CA LEU A 334 -26.59 15.70 20.42
C LEU A 334 -26.13 16.57 19.24
N GLN A 335 -26.50 17.84 19.20
CA GLN A 335 -26.01 18.75 18.16
C GLN A 335 -24.48 18.85 18.26
N LEU A 336 -23.81 18.48 17.18
CA LEU A 336 -22.36 18.44 17.06
C LEU A 336 -21.81 19.74 16.47
N GLY A 337 -22.49 20.32 15.50
CA GLY A 337 -22.06 21.52 14.78
C GLY A 337 -23.07 21.94 13.72
N ASP A 338 -22.66 22.85 12.85
CA ASP A 338 -23.51 23.35 11.76
C ASP A 338 -22.75 23.34 10.43
N GLU A 339 -23.43 22.91 9.38
CA GLU A 339 -22.93 22.88 8.00
C GLU A 339 -23.16 24.20 7.28
N ALA A 340 -22.12 24.68 6.59
CA ALA A 340 -22.20 25.90 5.79
C ALA A 340 -22.60 25.58 4.34
N ILE A 341 -23.80 26.00 3.95
CA ILE A 341 -24.34 25.79 2.60
C ILE A 341 -24.50 27.12 1.89
N LEU A 342 -23.83 27.27 0.74
CA LEU A 342 -23.97 28.42 -0.14
C LEU A 342 -25.06 28.15 -1.17
N HIS A 343 -26.07 29.02 -1.21
CA HIS A 343 -27.07 29.03 -2.27
C HIS A 343 -26.61 29.98 -3.38
N VAL A 344 -26.31 29.43 -4.55
CA VAL A 344 -25.72 30.17 -5.68
C VAL A 344 -26.59 31.37 -6.09
N ALA A 345 -27.92 31.22 -6.03
CA ALA A 345 -28.86 32.29 -6.35
C ALA A 345 -28.81 33.50 -5.40
N HIS A 346 -28.32 33.32 -4.17
CA HIS A 346 -28.23 34.37 -3.16
C HIS A 346 -26.79 34.90 -2.96
N PHE A 347 -25.81 34.32 -3.66
CA PHE A 347 -24.42 34.74 -3.54
C PHE A 347 -24.17 35.98 -4.40
N ASP A 348 -24.04 37.14 -3.73
CA ASP A 348 -23.69 38.42 -4.37
C ASP A 348 -22.39 38.98 -3.78
N LEU A 349 -21.30 38.90 -4.56
CA LEU A 349 -19.99 39.39 -4.16
C LEU A 349 -19.96 40.93 -3.98
N ASP A 350 -20.84 41.67 -4.65
CA ASP A 350 -20.91 43.13 -4.55
C ASP A 350 -21.77 43.61 -3.38
N GLY A 351 -22.45 42.68 -2.71
CA GLY A 351 -23.24 42.91 -1.51
C GLY A 351 -22.47 43.63 -0.39
N ARG A 352 -23.22 44.38 0.44
CA ARG A 352 -22.68 45.19 1.54
C ARG A 352 -21.89 44.35 2.55
N ASP A 353 -22.34 43.14 2.83
CA ASP A 353 -21.75 42.22 3.81
C ASP A 353 -20.54 41.45 3.25
N MET A 354 -20.32 41.47 1.93
CA MET A 354 -19.21 40.78 1.25
C MET A 354 -17.94 41.62 1.10
N ARG A 355 -17.84 42.77 1.78
CA ARG A 355 -16.68 43.69 1.66
C ARG A 355 -15.33 43.00 1.88
N VAL A 356 -15.21 42.14 2.88
CA VAL A 356 -13.96 41.45 3.22
C VAL A 356 -13.59 40.45 2.12
N THR A 357 -14.54 39.61 1.71
CA THR A 357 -14.37 38.62 0.65
C THR A 357 -14.04 39.30 -0.69
N ARG A 358 -14.76 40.37 -1.05
CA ARG A 358 -14.50 41.18 -2.25
C ARG A 358 -13.11 41.80 -2.24
N GLN A 359 -12.63 42.30 -1.10
CA GLN A 359 -11.27 42.83 -0.99
C GLN A 359 -10.19 41.74 -1.17
N ALA A 360 -10.43 40.53 -0.65
CA ALA A 360 -9.54 39.38 -0.85
C ALA A 360 -9.52 38.93 -2.32
N VAL A 361 -10.69 38.75 -2.94
CA VAL A 361 -10.86 38.42 -4.36
C VAL A 361 -10.15 39.45 -5.26
N SER A 362 -10.40 40.74 -5.03
CA SER A 362 -9.77 41.82 -5.80
C SER A 362 -8.26 41.94 -5.59
N ARG A 363 -7.72 41.47 -4.46
CA ARG A 363 -6.27 41.41 -4.22
C ARG A 363 -5.64 40.31 -5.08
N VAL A 364 -6.23 39.11 -5.04
CA VAL A 364 -5.75 37.95 -5.79
C VAL A 364 -5.87 38.18 -7.30
N ARG A 365 -6.99 38.75 -7.75
CA ARG A 365 -7.18 39.13 -9.17
C ARG A 365 -6.15 40.17 -9.64
N ARG A 366 -5.76 41.15 -8.80
CA ARG A 366 -4.71 42.12 -9.12
C ARG A 366 -3.31 41.52 -9.16
N ALA A 367 -3.08 40.41 -8.46
CA ALA A 367 -1.84 39.65 -8.54
C ALA A 367 -1.75 38.77 -9.81
N GLY A 368 -2.74 38.86 -10.72
CA GLY A 368 -2.74 38.13 -11.99
C GLY A 368 -3.30 36.71 -11.93
N ALA A 369 -3.84 36.28 -10.79
CA ALA A 369 -4.32 34.90 -10.63
C ALA A 369 -5.57 34.61 -11.48
N THR A 370 -5.63 33.40 -12.04
CA THR A 370 -6.75 32.89 -12.84
C THR A 370 -7.30 31.59 -12.25
N THR A 371 -8.49 31.16 -12.69
CA THR A 371 -9.13 29.92 -12.23
C THR A 371 -9.55 29.03 -13.39
N SER A 372 -9.37 27.72 -13.24
CA SER A 372 -9.96 26.69 -14.10
C SER A 372 -10.94 25.84 -13.30
N ILE A 373 -12.10 25.54 -13.87
CA ILE A 373 -13.13 24.72 -13.21
C ILE A 373 -13.54 23.61 -14.16
N ARG A 374 -13.23 22.36 -13.79
CA ARG A 374 -13.39 21.18 -14.66
C ARG A 374 -13.86 19.99 -13.84
N ARG A 375 -14.61 19.07 -14.47
CA ARG A 375 -14.88 17.76 -13.87
C ARG A 375 -13.63 16.91 -13.94
N HIS A 376 -13.47 15.97 -13.00
CA HIS A 376 -12.37 15.00 -13.03
C HIS A 376 -12.33 14.24 -14.35
N SER A 377 -13.50 13.89 -14.91
CA SER A 377 -13.61 13.20 -16.21
C SER A 377 -13.17 14.02 -17.43
N ALA A 378 -12.99 15.35 -17.28
CA ALA A 378 -12.54 16.24 -18.35
C ALA A 378 -11.02 16.46 -18.33
N LEU A 379 -10.34 15.95 -17.31
CA LEU A 379 -8.89 16.02 -17.18
C LEU A 379 -8.25 14.79 -17.84
N SER A 380 -7.14 15.00 -18.54
CA SER A 380 -6.28 13.88 -18.95
C SER A 380 -5.62 13.24 -17.74
N ASP A 381 -5.21 11.97 -17.86
CA ASP A 381 -4.49 11.26 -16.80
C ASP A 381 -3.19 12.01 -16.39
N GLU A 382 -2.51 12.64 -17.35
CA GLU A 382 -1.31 13.46 -17.09
C GLU A 382 -1.61 14.74 -16.30
N GLU A 383 -2.71 15.42 -16.60
CA GLU A 383 -3.16 16.59 -15.84
C GLU A 383 -3.57 16.20 -14.42
N MET A 384 -4.36 15.13 -14.28
CA MET A 384 -4.80 14.63 -12.97
C MET A 384 -3.60 14.23 -12.11
N GLN A 385 -2.61 13.53 -12.67
CA GLN A 385 -1.42 13.15 -11.91
C GLN A 385 -0.63 14.37 -11.40
N ARG A 386 -0.46 15.41 -12.24
CA ARG A 386 0.20 16.65 -11.80
C ARG A 386 -0.55 17.33 -10.65
N ILE A 387 -1.88 17.30 -10.69
CA ILE A 387 -2.73 17.85 -9.62
C ILE A 387 -2.55 17.04 -8.33
N ILE A 388 -2.53 15.71 -8.41
CA ILE A 388 -2.30 14.81 -7.27
C ILE A 388 -0.92 15.08 -6.65
N ASP A 389 0.14 15.12 -7.47
CA ASP A 389 1.51 15.35 -6.99
C ASP A 389 1.63 16.70 -6.25
N ARG A 390 0.98 17.75 -6.77
CA ARG A 390 0.91 19.07 -6.11
C ARG A 390 0.08 19.02 -4.82
N ALA A 391 -1.08 18.36 -4.83
CA ALA A 391 -1.94 18.19 -3.65
C ALA A 391 -1.22 17.45 -2.51
N ASP A 392 -0.43 16.43 -2.86
CA ASP A 392 0.39 15.64 -1.95
C ASP A 392 1.58 16.44 -1.41
N THR A 393 2.24 17.24 -2.25
CA THR A 393 3.35 18.11 -1.83
C THR A 393 2.90 19.19 -0.84
N TRP A 394 1.68 19.72 -1.01
CA TRP A 394 1.10 20.71 -0.09
C TRP A 394 0.46 20.10 1.15
N ARG A 395 0.64 18.80 1.42
CA ARG A 395 0.07 18.10 2.56
C ARG A 395 0.91 18.33 3.83
N ASP A 396 0.27 18.79 4.91
CA ASP A 396 0.93 19.05 6.19
C ASP A 396 0.91 17.83 7.18
N THR A 397 0.21 16.73 6.88
CA THR A 397 0.08 15.51 7.74
C THR A 397 0.02 14.20 6.95
N GLU A 398 0.52 13.07 7.49
CA GLU A 398 0.64 11.76 6.80
C GLU A 398 -0.69 11.10 6.37
N THR A 399 -1.83 11.40 7.00
CA THR A 399 -3.17 10.87 6.62
C THR A 399 -4.14 12.00 6.33
N GLU A 400 -5.02 11.86 5.34
CA GLU A 400 -6.09 12.83 5.13
C GLU A 400 -7.07 12.84 6.30
N ARG A 401 -7.31 14.04 6.84
CA ARG A 401 -8.29 14.27 7.91
C ARG A 401 -9.68 14.19 7.32
N GLY A 402 -10.61 13.48 7.96
CA GLY A 402 -12.04 13.57 7.61
C GLY A 402 -12.73 12.24 7.30
N PHE A 403 -13.07 11.43 8.32
CA PHE A 403 -13.92 10.24 8.13
C PHE A 403 -15.30 10.59 7.54
N SER A 404 -15.83 11.75 7.93
CA SER A 404 -17.17 12.21 7.53
C SER A 404 -17.16 13.18 6.34
N MET A 405 -16.00 13.73 5.96
CA MET A 405 -15.91 14.93 5.10
C MET A 405 -14.78 14.91 4.05
N ALA A 406 -14.03 13.81 3.93
CA ALA A 406 -13.01 13.63 2.89
C ALA A 406 -13.15 12.26 2.25
N LEU A 407 -12.82 12.09 0.97
CA LEU A 407 -12.81 10.81 0.26
C LEU A 407 -11.47 10.09 0.38
N ASP A 408 -10.36 10.83 0.53
CA ASP A 408 -9.01 10.27 0.63
C ASP A 408 -8.59 9.44 -0.60
N ARG A 409 -9.01 9.89 -1.80
CA ARG A 409 -8.71 9.25 -3.10
C ARG A 409 -8.85 10.20 -4.32
N LEU A 410 -8.26 11.39 -4.25
CA LEU A 410 -8.27 12.33 -5.39
C LEU A 410 -7.81 11.65 -6.68
N GLY A 411 -8.58 11.78 -7.76
CA GLY A 411 -8.27 11.21 -9.07
C GLY A 411 -8.69 9.76 -9.31
N ASP A 412 -9.48 9.14 -8.42
CA ASP A 412 -10.07 7.84 -8.69
C ASP A 412 -11.00 7.91 -9.93
N PRO A 413 -10.85 7.02 -10.94
CA PRO A 413 -11.67 7.04 -12.15
C PRO A 413 -13.18 6.89 -11.90
N ALA A 414 -13.58 6.25 -10.79
CA ALA A 414 -14.99 6.13 -10.41
C ALA A 414 -15.60 7.46 -9.91
N ASP A 415 -14.76 8.46 -9.64
CA ASP A 415 -15.13 9.79 -9.15
C ASP A 415 -15.01 10.87 -10.26
N GLY A 416 -15.21 10.47 -11.52
CA GLY A 416 -15.16 11.36 -12.69
C GLY A 416 -16.11 12.56 -12.62
N ASP A 417 -17.24 12.45 -11.89
CA ASP A 417 -18.20 13.53 -11.71
C ASP A 417 -17.80 14.56 -10.65
N CYS A 418 -16.73 14.31 -9.87
CA CYS A 418 -16.19 15.30 -8.94
C CYS A 418 -15.70 16.55 -9.70
N LEU A 419 -15.88 17.71 -9.07
CA LEU A 419 -15.54 19.00 -9.65
C LEU A 419 -14.24 19.51 -9.03
N LEU A 420 -13.27 19.83 -9.88
CA LEU A 420 -12.02 20.43 -9.49
C LEU A 420 -12.03 21.92 -9.82
N VAL A 421 -11.64 22.74 -8.85
CA VAL A 421 -11.36 24.18 -9.01
C VAL A 421 -9.87 24.36 -8.79
N GLU A 422 -9.18 24.89 -9.80
CA GLU A 422 -7.74 25.13 -9.81
C GLU A 422 -7.50 26.64 -9.86
N ALA A 423 -6.53 27.13 -9.10
CA ALA A 423 -6.06 28.50 -9.20
C ALA A 423 -4.61 28.53 -9.69
N PHE A 424 -4.34 29.39 -10.66
CA PHE A 424 -3.02 29.61 -11.24
C PHE A 424 -2.56 31.04 -10.95
N ASP A 425 -1.27 31.26 -10.78
CA ASP A 425 -0.68 32.59 -10.68
C ASP A 425 -0.52 33.28 -12.06
N ALA A 426 0.19 34.41 -12.09
CA ALA A 426 0.43 35.18 -13.31
C ALA A 426 1.35 34.45 -14.31
N ASP A 427 2.20 33.55 -13.83
CA ASP A 427 3.16 32.78 -14.62
C ASP A 427 2.54 31.46 -15.13
N GLY A 428 1.32 31.14 -14.70
CA GLY A 428 0.58 29.94 -15.08
C GLY A 428 0.87 28.72 -14.21
N GLU A 429 1.53 28.90 -13.06
CA GLU A 429 1.79 27.81 -12.11
C GLU A 429 0.60 27.60 -11.19
N LEU A 430 0.31 26.32 -10.87
CA LEU A 430 -0.78 25.94 -9.97
C LEU A 430 -0.41 26.33 -8.53
N ILE A 431 -1.27 27.14 -7.88
CA ILE A 431 -1.03 27.69 -6.53
C ILE A 431 -2.06 27.24 -5.50
N ALA A 432 -3.23 26.74 -5.92
CA ALA A 432 -4.23 26.15 -5.04
C ALA A 432 -5.23 25.28 -5.82
N LEU A 433 -5.85 24.33 -5.12
CA LEU A 433 -6.90 23.47 -5.65
C LEU A 433 -8.00 23.21 -4.60
N LEU A 434 -9.24 23.10 -5.08
CA LEU A 434 -10.40 22.61 -4.34
C LEU A 434 -11.01 21.44 -5.12
N SER A 435 -11.31 20.32 -4.47
CA SER A 435 -12.12 19.25 -5.06
C SER A 435 -13.46 19.15 -4.34
N PHE A 436 -14.52 18.92 -5.11
CA PHE A 436 -15.88 18.79 -4.63
C PHE A 436 -16.54 17.51 -5.15
N VAL A 437 -17.20 16.78 -4.25
CA VAL A 437 -17.99 15.59 -4.57
C VAL A 437 -19.42 15.94 -4.98
N PRO A 438 -20.08 15.11 -5.82
CA PRO A 438 -21.49 15.29 -6.16
C PRO A 438 -22.42 15.22 -4.94
N TRP A 439 -23.37 16.14 -4.84
CA TRP A 439 -24.46 16.12 -3.87
C TRP A 439 -25.82 16.16 -4.58
N GLY A 440 -26.30 14.97 -4.95
CA GLY A 440 -27.48 14.82 -5.79
C GLY A 440 -27.24 15.38 -7.21
N ARG A 441 -28.29 15.95 -7.81
CA ARG A 441 -28.23 16.45 -9.21
C ARG A 441 -27.86 17.93 -9.32
N ASP A 442 -28.04 18.70 -8.25
CA ASP A 442 -27.95 20.17 -8.25
C ASP A 442 -27.04 20.73 -7.14
N GLY A 443 -26.31 19.86 -6.44
CA GLY A 443 -25.40 20.26 -5.37
C GLY A 443 -24.00 19.65 -5.50
N ILE A 444 -23.03 20.27 -4.84
CA ILE A 444 -21.68 19.74 -4.64
C ILE A 444 -21.23 19.96 -3.18
N SER A 445 -20.38 19.09 -2.65
CA SER A 445 -19.82 19.21 -1.28
C SER A 445 -18.31 19.21 -1.31
N LEU A 446 -17.68 20.09 -0.51
CA LEU A 446 -16.23 20.21 -0.45
C LEU A 446 -15.59 18.91 0.07
N ASP A 447 -14.64 18.37 -0.68
CA ASP A 447 -13.90 17.15 -0.31
C ASP A 447 -12.48 17.51 0.09
N LEU A 448 -11.76 18.20 -0.81
CA LEU A 448 -10.35 18.51 -0.65
C LEU A 448 -10.10 20.00 -0.80
N MET A 449 -9.24 20.54 0.06
CA MET A 449 -8.77 21.92 -0.01
C MET A 449 -7.26 21.96 0.22
N ARG A 450 -6.50 22.44 -0.76
CA ARG A 450 -5.03 22.57 -0.70
C ARG A 450 -4.58 23.89 -1.32
N ARG A 451 -3.52 24.47 -0.76
CA ARG A 451 -2.84 25.65 -1.32
C ARG A 451 -1.35 25.58 -1.08
N ASP A 452 -0.61 26.18 -1.98
CA ASP A 452 0.80 26.47 -1.77
C ASP A 452 0.97 27.43 -0.59
N ARG A 453 2.07 27.27 0.17
CA ARG A 453 2.44 28.18 1.26
C ARG A 453 2.74 29.59 0.77
N ASN A 454 3.18 29.71 -0.48
CA ASN A 454 3.50 30.97 -1.15
C ASN A 454 2.29 31.60 -1.86
N ALA A 455 1.13 30.93 -1.86
CA ALA A 455 -0.07 31.44 -2.53
C ALA A 455 -0.56 32.77 -1.91
N PRO A 456 -1.05 33.72 -2.72
CA PRO A 456 -1.49 35.02 -2.24
C PRO A 456 -2.64 34.92 -1.24
N ASN A 457 -2.59 35.75 -0.19
CA ASN A 457 -3.63 35.80 0.83
C ASN A 457 -4.99 36.17 0.23
N GLY A 458 -5.93 35.23 0.30
CA GLY A 458 -7.26 35.35 -0.31
C GLY A 458 -7.54 34.34 -1.43
N VAL A 459 -6.60 33.44 -1.77
CA VAL A 459 -6.77 32.51 -2.90
C VAL A 459 -7.99 31.60 -2.76
N MET A 460 -8.32 31.16 -1.53
CA MET A 460 -9.53 30.35 -1.29
C MET A 460 -10.82 31.16 -1.50
N GLU A 461 -10.84 32.41 -1.03
CA GLU A 461 -11.94 33.36 -1.27
C GLU A 461 -12.16 33.58 -2.77
N PHE A 462 -11.06 33.75 -3.50
CA PHE A 462 -11.06 33.88 -4.95
C PHE A 462 -11.65 32.66 -5.63
N MET A 463 -11.19 31.45 -5.29
CA MET A 463 -11.68 30.21 -5.89
C MET A 463 -13.16 29.94 -5.60
N VAL A 464 -13.61 30.12 -4.36
CA VAL A 464 -15.02 29.93 -3.98
C VAL A 464 -15.92 30.95 -4.69
N ALA A 465 -15.50 32.21 -4.79
CA ALA A 465 -16.26 33.24 -5.51
C ALA A 465 -16.36 32.94 -7.01
N GLN A 466 -15.26 32.49 -7.64
CA GLN A 466 -15.24 32.11 -9.05
C GLN A 466 -16.08 30.85 -9.31
N LEU A 467 -16.06 29.89 -8.38
CA LEU A 467 -16.95 28.73 -8.43
C LEU A 467 -18.43 29.14 -8.36
N CYS A 468 -18.80 30.04 -7.44
CA CYS A 468 -20.18 30.54 -7.35
C CYS A 468 -20.61 31.26 -8.65
N ALA A 469 -19.70 32.01 -9.28
CA ALA A 469 -19.98 32.67 -10.56
C ALA A 469 -20.15 31.67 -11.72
N ALA A 470 -19.39 30.57 -11.75
CA ALA A 470 -19.48 29.54 -12.78
C ALA A 470 -20.59 28.50 -12.54
N ALA A 471 -21.06 28.36 -11.29
CA ALA A 471 -22.00 27.33 -10.86
C ALA A 471 -23.30 27.24 -11.69
N PRO A 472 -23.94 28.35 -12.13
CA PRO A 472 -25.12 28.27 -12.99
C PRO A 472 -24.87 27.53 -14.32
N GLY A 473 -23.69 27.71 -14.92
CA GLY A 473 -23.30 27.03 -16.16
C GLY A 473 -22.98 25.54 -15.96
N LEU A 474 -22.73 25.12 -14.71
CA LEU A 474 -22.43 23.74 -14.34
C LEU A 474 -23.66 22.98 -13.80
N GLY A 475 -24.83 23.64 -13.71
CA GLY A 475 -26.05 23.08 -13.12
C GLY A 475 -26.04 23.01 -11.60
N VAL A 476 -25.09 23.68 -10.94
CA VAL A 476 -24.93 23.68 -9.48
C VAL A 476 -25.72 24.83 -8.87
N ARG A 477 -26.58 24.52 -7.89
CA ARG A 477 -27.42 25.50 -7.16
C ARG A 477 -27.03 25.67 -5.70
N ARG A 478 -26.39 24.65 -5.11
CA ARG A 478 -25.99 24.63 -3.70
C ARG A 478 -24.59 24.03 -3.54
N ILE A 479 -23.78 24.64 -2.69
CA ILE A 479 -22.39 24.24 -2.45
C ILE A 479 -22.21 24.10 -0.95
N SER A 480 -21.89 22.89 -0.47
CA SER A 480 -21.47 22.71 0.92
C SER A 480 -19.98 22.99 1.07
N LEU A 481 -19.63 23.80 2.07
CA LEU A 481 -18.24 24.08 2.49
C LEU A 481 -17.85 23.26 3.73
N ASN A 482 -18.49 22.11 3.94
CA ASN A 482 -18.40 21.24 5.12
C ASN A 482 -18.91 21.89 6.43
N PHE A 483 -19.02 21.09 7.50
CA PHE A 483 -19.60 21.52 8.77
C PHE A 483 -18.57 21.84 9.85
N ALA A 484 -18.86 22.90 10.61
CA ALA A 484 -18.03 23.40 11.69
C ALA A 484 -18.52 22.86 13.04
N VAL A 485 -17.68 22.07 13.70
CA VAL A 485 -17.96 21.48 15.01
C VAL A 485 -18.06 22.58 16.08
N PHE A 486 -19.07 22.50 16.94
CA PHE A 486 -19.31 23.39 18.10
C PHE A 486 -19.57 24.88 17.77
N ARG A 487 -20.06 25.22 16.58
CA ARG A 487 -20.39 26.62 16.24
C ARG A 487 -21.35 27.27 17.25
N SER A 488 -22.45 26.60 17.62
CA SER A 488 -23.43 27.14 18.58
C SER A 488 -22.78 27.58 19.90
N ALA A 489 -21.81 26.80 20.40
CA ALA A 489 -21.04 27.15 21.60
C ALA A 489 -20.14 28.40 21.43
N PHE A 490 -19.62 28.65 20.22
CA PHE A 490 -18.84 29.86 19.91
C PHE A 490 -19.73 31.10 19.71
N GLU A 491 -20.87 30.95 19.04
CA GLU A 491 -21.79 32.06 18.72
C GLU A 491 -22.60 32.50 19.95
N GLU A 492 -23.19 31.57 20.69
CA GLU A 492 -24.01 31.87 21.87
C GLU A 492 -23.16 32.34 23.06
N GLY A 493 -21.97 31.76 23.26
CA GLY A 493 -21.03 32.19 24.31
C GLY A 493 -20.41 33.58 24.09
N GLY A 494 -20.62 34.18 22.91
CA GLY A 494 -20.16 35.53 22.54
C GLY A 494 -21.22 36.63 22.67
N ARG A 495 -22.50 36.29 22.80
CA ARG A 495 -23.60 37.27 22.85
C ARG A 495 -23.69 37.98 24.20
N ILE A 496 -24.10 39.25 24.17
CA ILE A 496 -24.42 40.05 25.37
C ILE A 496 -25.66 39.41 26.03
N GLY A 497 -25.48 38.71 27.15
CA GLY A 497 -26.53 37.95 27.84
C GLY A 497 -26.21 36.48 28.12
N ALA A 498 -25.10 35.93 27.59
CA ALA A 498 -24.72 34.54 27.83
C ALA A 498 -24.43 34.25 29.32
N GLY A 499 -25.05 33.19 29.86
CA GLY A 499 -24.89 32.75 31.25
C GLY A 499 -23.47 32.27 31.60
N PRO A 500 -23.11 32.15 32.90
CA PRO A 500 -21.76 31.84 33.35
C PRO A 500 -21.22 30.51 32.80
N VAL A 501 -22.09 29.51 32.65
CA VAL A 501 -21.73 28.17 32.14
C VAL A 501 -21.33 28.21 30.67
N LEU A 502 -22.08 28.92 29.82
CA LEU A 502 -21.75 29.06 28.39
C LEU A 502 -20.44 29.85 28.19
N LYS A 503 -20.17 30.85 29.02
CA LYS A 503 -18.89 31.59 29.00
C LYS A 503 -17.69 30.72 29.40
N LEU A 504 -17.86 29.87 30.42
CA LEU A 504 -16.83 28.92 30.83
C LEU A 504 -16.59 27.86 29.75
N TRP A 505 -17.66 27.35 29.14
CA TRP A 505 -17.58 26.37 28.04
C TRP A 505 -16.86 26.95 26.82
N ARG A 506 -17.17 28.18 26.41
CA ARG A 506 -16.43 28.90 25.37
C ARG A 506 -14.94 29.07 25.72
N ARG A 507 -14.60 29.40 26.97
CA ARG A 507 -13.19 29.51 27.42
C ARG A 507 -12.45 28.18 27.34
N LEU A 508 -13.10 27.08 27.73
CA LEU A 508 -12.57 25.73 27.60
C LEU A 508 -12.33 25.36 26.13
N LEU A 509 -13.30 25.62 25.25
CA LEU A 509 -13.16 25.38 23.82
C LEU A 509 -12.07 26.25 23.17
N LEU A 510 -11.90 27.51 23.59
CA LEU A 510 -10.82 28.39 23.15
C LEU A 510 -9.43 27.96 23.66
N PHE A 511 -9.36 27.33 24.85
CA PHE A 511 -8.13 26.73 25.34
C PHE A 511 -7.74 25.53 24.47
N PHE A 512 -8.70 24.65 24.14
CA PHE A 512 -8.46 23.48 23.29
C PHE A 512 -8.26 23.82 21.80
N SER A 513 -8.81 24.94 21.31
CA SER A 513 -8.60 25.39 19.92
C SER A 513 -7.14 25.76 19.62
N ARG A 514 -6.30 25.99 20.65
CA ARG A 514 -4.85 26.16 20.51
C ARG A 514 -4.16 24.90 19.97
N TRP A 515 -4.73 23.72 20.19
CA TRP A 515 -4.19 22.44 19.71
C TRP A 515 -4.99 21.85 18.53
N TRP A 516 -6.28 22.20 18.38
CA TRP A 516 -7.17 21.56 17.39
C TRP A 516 -7.84 22.50 16.36
N GLN A 517 -7.50 23.80 16.31
CA GLN A 517 -7.99 24.76 15.29
C GLN A 517 -9.52 24.78 14.99
N LEU A 518 -10.36 24.40 15.95
CA LEU A 518 -11.83 24.30 15.77
C LEU A 518 -12.51 25.61 15.32
N GLU A 519 -11.91 26.77 15.61
CA GLU A 519 -12.45 28.10 15.25
C GLU A 519 -12.13 28.52 13.81
N ALA A 520 -11.09 27.95 13.19
CA ALA A 520 -10.60 28.37 11.87
C ALA A 520 -11.62 28.07 10.76
N LEU A 521 -12.29 26.91 10.82
CA LEU A 521 -13.27 26.51 9.81
C LEU A 521 -14.52 27.39 9.83
N TYR A 522 -15.05 27.69 11.03
CA TYR A 522 -16.18 28.61 11.18
C TYR A 522 -15.86 30.02 10.64
N ARG A 523 -14.72 30.60 11.05
CA ARG A 523 -14.30 31.93 10.59
C ARG A 523 -14.00 31.95 9.08
N SER A 524 -13.54 30.83 8.52
CA SER A 524 -13.37 30.70 7.08
C SER A 524 -14.71 30.67 6.35
N ASN A 525 -15.73 29.97 6.85
CA ASN A 525 -16.98 29.81 6.11
C ASN A 525 -17.94 31.00 6.26
N VAL A 526 -17.97 31.66 7.42
CA VAL A 526 -18.93 32.76 7.70
C VAL A 526 -18.80 33.95 6.74
N LYS A 527 -17.60 34.20 6.21
CA LYS A 527 -17.31 35.31 5.28
C LYS A 527 -18.00 35.19 3.92
N TYR A 528 -18.53 34.02 3.58
CA TYR A 528 -19.26 33.77 2.34
C TYR A 528 -20.79 33.93 2.49
N GLY A 529 -21.28 34.25 3.69
CA GLY A 529 -22.70 34.36 3.99
C GLY A 529 -23.51 33.06 3.77
N PRO A 530 -23.05 31.89 4.24
CA PRO A 530 -23.79 30.64 4.07
C PRO A 530 -25.06 30.60 4.93
N GLU A 531 -26.01 29.80 4.48
CA GLU A 531 -27.07 29.28 5.33
C GLU A 531 -26.52 28.09 6.13
N TRP A 532 -26.98 27.94 7.36
CA TRP A 532 -26.40 26.98 8.30
C TRP A 532 -27.39 25.93 8.74
N TYR A 533 -27.00 24.66 8.57
CA TYR A 533 -27.86 23.50 8.85
C TYR A 533 -27.27 22.66 9.99
N PRO A 534 -28.03 22.29 11.02
CA PRO A 534 -27.49 21.58 12.18
C PRO A 534 -27.08 20.15 11.82
N ARG A 535 -25.95 19.71 12.38
CA ARG A 535 -25.41 18.35 12.27
C ARG A 535 -25.30 17.72 13.65
N PHE A 536 -25.66 16.45 13.76
CA PHE A 536 -25.82 15.75 15.04
C PHE A 536 -24.85 14.57 15.21
N LEU A 537 -24.41 14.36 16.45
CA LEU A 537 -23.78 13.14 16.94
C LEU A 537 -24.85 12.25 17.57
N CYS A 538 -25.08 11.06 17.01
CA CYS A 538 -26.00 10.08 17.59
C CYS A 538 -25.22 9.03 18.40
N TYR A 539 -25.71 8.67 19.59
CA TYR A 539 -25.05 7.75 20.52
C TYR A 539 -26.08 6.97 21.35
N GLN A 540 -25.73 5.78 21.85
CA GLN A 540 -26.71 4.93 22.55
C GLN A 540 -26.95 5.35 24.01
N ASP A 541 -25.89 5.67 24.76
CA ASP A 541 -25.98 6.04 26.18
C ASP A 541 -24.95 7.11 26.57
N ALA A 542 -25.28 7.95 27.56
CA ALA A 542 -24.41 9.05 27.98
C ALA A 542 -23.05 8.59 28.56
N GLY A 543 -22.97 7.39 29.14
CA GLY A 543 -21.72 6.82 29.66
C GLY A 543 -20.73 6.48 28.55
N SER A 544 -21.22 6.25 27.33
CA SER A 544 -20.41 5.96 26.16
C SER A 544 -19.83 7.20 25.46
N LEU A 545 -20.32 8.41 25.77
CA LEU A 545 -19.93 9.64 25.08
C LEU A 545 -18.41 9.85 25.08
N ALA A 546 -17.72 9.62 26.20
CA ALA A 546 -16.27 9.78 26.26
C ALA A 546 -15.54 8.85 25.27
N ARG A 547 -15.99 7.60 25.15
CA ARG A 547 -15.42 6.62 24.21
C ARG A 547 -15.77 6.98 22.76
N VAL A 548 -17.01 7.42 22.52
CA VAL A 548 -17.47 7.88 21.20
C VAL A 548 -16.71 9.12 20.75
N SER A 549 -16.43 10.07 21.64
CA SER A 549 -15.62 11.26 21.35
C SER A 549 -14.17 10.90 21.03
N LEU A 550 -13.57 9.95 21.76
CA LEU A 550 -12.22 9.47 21.44
C LEU A 550 -12.18 8.77 20.08
N ALA A 551 -13.12 7.85 19.81
CA ALA A 551 -13.21 7.13 18.53
C ALA A 551 -13.45 8.10 17.36
N SER A 552 -14.34 9.07 17.56
CA SER A 552 -14.59 10.19 16.64
C SER A 552 -13.32 11.00 16.35
N GLY A 553 -12.55 11.36 17.38
CA GLY A 553 -11.29 12.08 17.23
C GLY A 553 -10.22 11.28 16.49
N ILE A 554 -10.19 9.95 16.67
CA ILE A 554 -9.28 9.05 15.93
C ILE A 554 -9.72 8.97 14.46
N ALA A 555 -11.01 8.78 14.19
CA ALA A 555 -11.54 8.64 12.83
C ALA A 555 -11.39 9.91 12.00
N GLU A 556 -11.61 11.09 12.60
CA GLU A 556 -11.42 12.39 11.94
C GLU A 556 -9.94 12.81 11.83
N GLY A 557 -9.01 12.07 12.46
CA GLY A 557 -7.57 12.37 12.43
C GLY A 557 -7.13 13.47 13.40
N PHE A 558 -7.95 13.82 14.39
CA PHE A 558 -7.63 14.78 15.46
C PHE A 558 -6.79 14.17 16.59
N VAL A 559 -6.86 12.85 16.80
CA VAL A 559 -6.14 12.16 17.88
C VAL A 559 -5.29 11.04 17.30
N SER A 560 -3.97 11.19 17.37
CA SER A 560 -3.02 10.11 17.11
C SER A 560 -2.87 9.27 18.38
N VAL A 561 -3.25 7.99 18.31
CA VAL A 561 -3.03 7.07 19.44
C VAL A 561 -1.65 6.43 19.27
N PRO A 562 -0.72 6.61 20.23
CA PRO A 562 0.55 5.90 20.19
C PRO A 562 0.28 4.39 20.31
N SER A 563 0.56 3.67 19.23
CA SER A 563 0.32 2.23 19.15
C SER A 563 1.51 1.46 19.71
N LEU A 564 1.31 0.75 20.83
CA LEU A 564 2.25 -0.26 21.37
C LEU A 564 2.52 -1.43 20.40
N ARG A 565 1.88 -1.47 19.21
CA ARG A 565 2.26 -2.40 18.11
C ARG A 565 3.65 -2.12 17.54
N LYS A 566 4.16 -0.88 17.67
CA LYS A 566 5.51 -0.51 17.23
C LYS A 566 6.64 -1.26 17.97
N LEU A 567 6.35 -1.94 19.09
CA LEU A 567 7.37 -2.66 19.88
C LEU A 567 7.32 -4.19 19.74
N TRP A 568 6.17 -4.79 19.41
CA TRP A 568 6.04 -6.24 19.21
C TRP A 568 5.29 -6.54 17.92
N GLY A 569 6.07 -6.65 16.85
CA GLY A 569 5.65 -7.14 15.55
C GLY A 569 4.90 -8.46 15.72
N ASN A 570 3.68 -8.52 15.19
CA ASN A 570 2.93 -9.76 15.06
C ASN A 570 1.78 -9.57 14.05
N GLY A 571 2.03 -10.11 12.86
CA GLY A 571 1.10 -10.85 12.01
C GLY A 571 -0.22 -10.18 11.65
N HIS A 572 -0.37 -9.90 10.35
CA HIS A 572 -1.69 -9.79 9.75
C HIS A 572 -2.55 -11.01 10.08
N PRO A 573 -3.73 -10.85 10.70
CA PRO A 573 -4.66 -11.94 10.84
C PRO A 573 -5.13 -12.38 9.45
N LYS A 574 -4.62 -13.52 8.96
CA LYS A 574 -5.28 -14.31 7.92
C LYS A 574 -6.67 -14.67 8.42
N GLY A 575 -7.70 -14.23 7.68
CA GLY A 575 -9.10 -14.54 7.93
C GLY A 575 -9.97 -13.31 8.21
N VAL A 576 -10.28 -12.57 7.15
CA VAL A 576 -11.47 -11.71 7.11
C VAL A 576 -12.65 -12.64 6.84
N THR A 577 -13.50 -12.84 7.84
CA THR A 577 -14.88 -13.31 7.60
C THR A 577 -15.63 -12.17 6.94
N ALA A 578 -16.04 -12.37 5.68
CA ALA A 578 -16.91 -11.47 4.93
C ALA A 578 -18.17 -11.14 5.75
N PRO A 579 -18.47 -9.86 6.02
CA PRO A 579 -19.84 -9.47 6.32
C PRO A 579 -20.67 -9.49 5.02
N ALA A 580 -21.92 -9.94 5.16
CA ALA A 580 -23.04 -9.93 4.20
C ALA A 580 -22.71 -10.18 2.71
N ASN A 581 -22.89 -11.44 2.28
CA ASN A 581 -22.98 -11.82 0.88
C ASN A 581 -24.10 -10.98 0.19
N THR A 582 -23.75 -10.07 -0.70
CA THR A 582 -24.71 -9.30 -1.53
C THR A 582 -25.59 -10.20 -2.39
N ALA A 583 -25.24 -11.48 -2.51
CA ALA A 583 -26.02 -12.55 -3.14
C ALA A 583 -27.47 -12.69 -2.63
N LEU A 584 -27.78 -12.25 -1.40
CA LEU A 584 -29.15 -12.28 -0.85
C LEU A 584 -29.95 -10.99 -1.10
N LEU A 585 -29.31 -9.94 -1.62
CA LEU A 585 -29.98 -8.70 -1.98
C LEU A 585 -30.58 -8.81 -3.38
N PRO A 586 -31.73 -8.15 -3.66
CA PRO A 586 -32.23 -8.04 -5.02
C PRO A 586 -31.14 -7.47 -5.95
N PRO A 587 -31.01 -7.96 -7.18
CA PRO A 587 -30.11 -7.35 -8.16
C PRO A 587 -30.55 -5.91 -8.49
N LEU A 588 -29.60 -5.09 -8.98
CA LEU A 588 -29.81 -3.63 -9.13
C LEU A 588 -30.97 -3.28 -10.07
N ASP A 589 -31.16 -4.07 -11.11
CA ASP A 589 -32.28 -4.01 -12.06
C ASP A 589 -33.64 -4.23 -11.37
N ALA A 590 -33.73 -5.17 -10.43
CA ALA A 590 -34.95 -5.47 -9.69
C ALA A 590 -35.36 -4.39 -8.70
N LEU A 591 -34.45 -3.48 -8.32
CA LEU A 591 -34.75 -2.36 -7.42
C LEU A 591 -35.43 -1.18 -8.15
N GLY A 592 -35.56 -1.23 -9.48
CA GLY A 592 -36.07 -0.10 -10.27
C GLY A 592 -35.22 1.16 -10.13
N LEU A 593 -34.00 1.00 -9.61
CA LEU A 593 -32.96 2.01 -9.56
C LEU A 593 -32.21 1.93 -10.88
N ASP A 594 -32.95 2.15 -11.98
CA ASP A 594 -32.33 2.51 -13.24
C ASP A 594 -31.37 3.65 -12.92
N ALA A 595 -30.13 3.55 -13.38
CA ALA A 595 -29.11 4.55 -13.22
C ALA A 595 -29.54 5.85 -13.93
N ALA A 596 -30.47 6.60 -13.34
CA ALA A 596 -30.88 7.92 -13.75
C ALA A 596 -29.80 8.91 -13.28
N GLY A 597 -28.65 8.79 -13.94
CA GLY A 597 -27.36 9.40 -13.60
C GLY A 597 -26.15 8.62 -14.14
N GLY A 598 -26.33 7.40 -14.64
CA GLY A 598 -25.34 6.84 -15.55
C GLY A 598 -25.49 7.54 -16.90
N PRO A 599 -24.41 8.07 -17.52
CA PRO A 599 -24.37 8.01 -18.97
C PRO A 599 -24.70 6.55 -19.32
N GLY A 600 -25.62 6.35 -20.27
CA GLY A 600 -25.99 5.02 -20.72
C GLY A 600 -24.75 4.16 -20.89
N ASP A 601 -24.91 2.84 -20.64
CA ASP A 601 -23.93 1.81 -20.91
C ASP A 601 -22.80 2.36 -21.79
N PRO A 602 -21.59 2.60 -21.24
CA PRO A 602 -20.52 2.90 -22.13
C PRO A 602 -20.29 1.59 -22.89
N ALA A 603 -20.94 1.46 -24.04
CA ALA A 603 -20.14 1.57 -25.24
C ALA A 603 -19.10 2.66 -24.93
N LEU A 604 -17.93 2.19 -24.46
CA LEU A 604 -16.71 2.93 -24.18
C LEU A 604 -16.77 4.22 -24.97
N PRO A 605 -16.59 5.41 -24.36
CA PRO A 605 -16.83 6.68 -25.01
C PRO A 605 -16.43 6.49 -26.44
N VAL A 606 -17.43 6.46 -27.34
CA VAL A 606 -17.13 6.29 -28.75
C VAL A 606 -16.55 7.66 -29.10
N GLU A 607 -15.30 7.92 -28.68
CA GLU A 607 -14.23 8.28 -29.59
C GLU A 607 -14.74 7.80 -30.92
N ARG A 608 -15.14 8.72 -31.80
CA ARG A 608 -15.59 8.35 -33.14
C ARG A 608 -14.60 7.32 -33.62
N LEU A 609 -14.97 6.05 -33.52
CA LEU A 609 -13.98 4.99 -33.64
C LEU A 609 -13.47 5.19 -35.05
N PRO A 610 -12.15 5.28 -35.25
CA PRO A 610 -11.62 5.53 -36.57
C PRO A 610 -12.34 4.62 -37.56
N GLU A 611 -12.71 5.14 -38.73
CA GLU A 611 -13.68 4.48 -39.61
C GLU A 611 -13.38 2.98 -39.83
N GLN A 612 -12.10 2.63 -39.96
CA GLN A 612 -11.64 1.24 -40.06
C GLN A 612 -11.97 0.37 -38.84
N VAL A 613 -11.86 0.91 -37.62
CA VAL A 613 -12.24 0.21 -36.39
C VAL A 613 -13.75 -0.07 -36.39
N ARG A 614 -14.57 0.93 -36.72
CA ARG A 614 -16.03 0.77 -36.82
C ARG A 614 -16.42 -0.28 -37.87
N VAL A 615 -15.79 -0.28 -39.04
CA VAL A 615 -16.02 -1.28 -40.11
C VAL A 615 -15.64 -2.68 -39.64
N ARG A 616 -14.53 -2.83 -38.91
CA ARG A 616 -14.09 -4.13 -38.36
C ARG A 616 -15.02 -4.65 -37.28
N HIS A 617 -15.57 -3.77 -36.42
CA HIS A 617 -16.62 -4.14 -35.47
C HIS A 617 -17.89 -4.61 -36.19
N ALA A 618 -18.37 -3.88 -37.21
CA ALA A 618 -19.52 -4.33 -37.99
C ALA A 618 -19.28 -5.66 -38.74
N LYS A 619 -18.03 -5.96 -39.12
CA LYS A 619 -17.67 -7.27 -39.68
C LYS A 619 -17.64 -8.36 -38.60
N LEU A 620 -17.13 -8.05 -37.40
CA LEU A 620 -17.17 -8.95 -36.24
C LEU A 620 -18.60 -9.37 -35.89
N ASP A 621 -19.54 -8.42 -35.89
CA ASP A 621 -20.94 -8.69 -35.59
C ASP A 621 -21.59 -9.58 -36.65
N ARG A 622 -21.26 -9.37 -37.93
CA ARG A 622 -21.70 -10.24 -39.03
C ARG A 622 -21.17 -11.67 -38.89
N LEU A 623 -19.87 -11.83 -38.60
CA LEU A 623 -19.27 -13.15 -38.38
C LEU A 623 -20.02 -13.94 -37.31
N ARG A 624 -20.34 -13.28 -36.18
CA ARG A 624 -21.10 -13.89 -35.09
C ARG A 624 -22.53 -14.24 -35.50
N ALA A 625 -23.19 -13.38 -36.27
CA ALA A 625 -24.54 -13.65 -36.78
C ALA A 625 -24.56 -14.83 -37.76
N ASP A 626 -23.50 -15.01 -38.54
CA ASP A 626 -23.33 -16.13 -39.48
C ASP A 626 -22.89 -17.44 -38.78
N GLY A 627 -22.78 -17.44 -37.44
CA GLY A 627 -22.37 -18.60 -36.65
C GLY A 627 -20.86 -18.91 -36.73
N VAL A 628 -20.06 -18.00 -37.28
CA VAL A 628 -18.60 -18.11 -37.30
C VAL A 628 -18.04 -17.55 -36.00
N ASP A 629 -17.36 -18.38 -35.22
CA ASP A 629 -16.63 -17.91 -34.04
C ASP A 629 -15.37 -17.12 -34.49
N PRO A 630 -15.28 -15.81 -34.23
CA PRO A 630 -14.13 -15.00 -34.61
C PRO A 630 -12.91 -15.17 -33.70
N TYR A 631 -13.06 -15.90 -32.58
CA TYR A 631 -12.04 -16.20 -31.58
C TYR A 631 -12.14 -17.66 -31.09
N PRO A 632 -12.04 -18.64 -32.00
CA PRO A 632 -12.35 -20.03 -31.69
C PRO A 632 -11.36 -20.67 -30.73
N VAL A 633 -11.88 -21.58 -29.90
CA VAL A 633 -11.08 -22.57 -29.17
C VAL A 633 -11.04 -23.86 -29.97
N GLY A 634 -9.83 -24.38 -30.22
CA GLY A 634 -9.63 -25.53 -31.12
C GLY A 634 -9.42 -25.08 -32.56
N ILE A 635 -8.15 -25.07 -32.98
CA ILE A 635 -7.72 -24.72 -34.34
C ILE A 635 -6.96 -25.92 -34.93
N PRO A 636 -6.93 -26.07 -36.27
CA PRO A 636 -6.06 -27.04 -36.93
C PRO A 636 -4.63 -26.96 -36.39
N ALA A 637 -4.07 -28.10 -36.02
CA ALA A 637 -2.73 -28.16 -35.46
C ALA A 637 -1.73 -27.65 -36.51
N ARG A 638 -0.93 -26.66 -36.13
CA ARG A 638 0.14 -26.15 -36.97
C ARG A 638 1.17 -27.25 -37.19
N THR A 639 1.49 -27.52 -38.47
CA THR A 639 2.46 -28.56 -38.87
C THR A 639 3.87 -28.02 -39.09
N HIS A 640 3.97 -26.78 -39.59
CA HIS A 640 5.23 -26.11 -39.93
C HIS A 640 5.13 -24.63 -39.54
N THR A 641 6.28 -24.00 -39.29
CA THR A 641 6.37 -22.53 -39.27
C THR A 641 6.51 -21.97 -40.70
N ALA A 642 6.28 -20.66 -40.85
CA ALA A 642 6.36 -19.97 -42.14
C ALA A 642 7.75 -20.09 -42.80
N SER A 643 8.83 -20.13 -42.01
CA SER A 643 10.21 -20.29 -42.52
C SER A 643 10.62 -21.75 -42.71
N GLU A 644 10.07 -22.69 -41.93
CA GLU A 644 10.36 -24.12 -42.07
C GLU A 644 9.81 -24.70 -43.37
N LEU A 645 8.59 -24.31 -43.78
CA LEU A 645 7.92 -24.91 -44.92
C LEU A 645 8.69 -24.72 -46.25
N PRO A 646 9.17 -23.51 -46.60
CA PRO A 646 10.01 -23.33 -47.79
C PRO A 646 11.37 -24.02 -47.65
N ALA A 647 11.95 -24.05 -46.45
CA ALA A 647 13.24 -24.71 -46.20
C ALA A 647 13.17 -26.23 -46.39
N ALA A 648 12.03 -26.85 -46.09
CA ALA A 648 11.77 -28.27 -46.34
C ALA A 648 11.57 -28.60 -47.84
N HIS A 649 11.35 -27.58 -48.69
CA HIS A 649 11.09 -27.73 -50.12
C HIS A 649 11.95 -26.77 -50.97
N PRO A 650 13.29 -26.87 -50.92
CA PRO A 650 14.17 -25.96 -51.65
C PRO A 650 14.04 -26.15 -53.17
N GLY A 651 14.09 -25.06 -53.92
CA GLY A 651 14.25 -25.11 -55.38
C GLY A 651 13.00 -25.50 -56.19
N LEU A 652 11.79 -25.26 -55.68
CA LEU A 652 10.56 -25.48 -56.46
C LEU A 652 10.53 -24.60 -57.74
N PRO A 653 10.29 -25.18 -58.94
CA PRO A 653 10.21 -24.40 -60.16
C PRO A 653 8.99 -23.48 -60.16
N PRO A 654 9.03 -22.33 -60.87
CA PRO A 654 7.87 -21.45 -61.02
C PRO A 654 6.62 -22.19 -61.48
N GLY A 655 5.51 -21.98 -60.78
CA GLY A 655 4.24 -22.66 -61.06
C GLY A 655 4.15 -24.10 -60.54
N ALA A 656 5.13 -24.60 -59.77
CA ALA A 656 5.05 -25.93 -59.19
C ALA A 656 3.81 -26.11 -58.27
N ARG A 657 3.23 -27.32 -58.34
CA ARG A 657 2.02 -27.75 -57.60
C ARG A 657 2.23 -29.10 -56.90
N GLY A 658 3.39 -29.31 -56.28
CA GLY A 658 3.86 -30.65 -55.89
C GLY A 658 4.37 -30.81 -54.45
N GLY A 659 4.27 -29.79 -53.59
CA GLY A 659 4.72 -29.90 -52.21
C GLY A 659 3.78 -30.73 -51.32
N GLY A 660 4.28 -31.11 -50.14
CA GLY A 660 3.52 -31.85 -49.14
C GLY A 660 2.38 -31.03 -48.53
N PRO A 661 1.42 -31.69 -47.86
CA PRO A 661 0.38 -31.00 -47.12
C PRO A 661 0.99 -30.26 -45.92
N ALA A 662 0.52 -29.03 -45.68
CA ALA A 662 0.95 -28.21 -44.56
C ALA A 662 -0.20 -27.34 -44.04
N THR A 663 -0.27 -27.25 -42.72
CA THR A 663 -1.08 -26.29 -41.98
C THR A 663 -0.16 -25.26 -41.33
N LEU A 664 -0.41 -23.98 -41.64
CA LEU A 664 0.27 -22.81 -41.10
C LEU A 664 -0.69 -21.98 -40.26
N ALA A 665 -0.17 -21.25 -39.28
CA ALA A 665 -0.94 -20.34 -38.46
C ALA A 665 -0.16 -19.04 -38.24
N GLY A 666 -0.81 -17.90 -38.46
CA GLY A 666 -0.15 -16.61 -38.33
C GLY A 666 -1.05 -15.43 -38.70
N ARG A 667 -0.43 -14.25 -38.70
CA ARG A 667 -1.10 -12.98 -38.96
C ARG A 667 -1.07 -12.62 -40.44
N ILE A 668 -2.18 -12.18 -40.99
CA ILE A 668 -2.28 -11.67 -42.36
C ILE A 668 -1.68 -10.28 -42.44
N MET A 669 -0.61 -10.14 -43.21
CA MET A 669 0.13 -8.89 -43.37
C MET A 669 -0.15 -8.20 -44.71
N VAL A 670 -0.61 -8.92 -45.74
CA VAL A 670 -1.09 -8.33 -47.00
C VAL A 670 -2.24 -9.17 -47.49
N VAL A 671 -3.20 -8.55 -48.16
CA VAL A 671 -4.16 -9.23 -49.04
C VAL A 671 -4.18 -8.48 -50.37
N ARG A 672 -4.08 -9.20 -51.48
CA ARG A 672 -4.22 -8.71 -52.85
C ARG A 672 -5.23 -9.58 -53.56
N ASP A 673 -6.36 -9.00 -53.92
CA ASP A 673 -7.45 -9.66 -54.64
C ASP A 673 -7.42 -9.26 -56.12
N LEU A 674 -7.38 -10.25 -57.01
CA LEU A 674 -7.41 -10.09 -58.46
C LEU A 674 -8.68 -10.70 -59.07
N GLY A 675 -9.74 -10.87 -58.27
CA GLY A 675 -11.07 -11.36 -58.65
C GLY A 675 -11.18 -12.89 -58.75
N GLY A 676 -10.23 -13.54 -59.43
CA GLY A 676 -10.17 -15.01 -59.55
C GLY A 676 -9.05 -15.67 -58.73
N VAL A 677 -8.14 -14.87 -58.19
CA VAL A 677 -6.99 -15.29 -57.40
C VAL A 677 -6.75 -14.28 -56.29
N VAL A 678 -6.59 -14.76 -55.06
CA VAL A 678 -6.22 -13.95 -53.90
C VAL A 678 -4.85 -14.37 -53.43
N PHE A 679 -3.95 -13.39 -53.28
CA PHE A 679 -2.66 -13.57 -52.64
C PHE A 679 -2.68 -12.89 -51.27
N ALA A 680 -2.33 -13.64 -50.23
CA ALA A 680 -2.11 -13.05 -48.91
C ALA A 680 -0.69 -13.35 -48.42
N VAL A 681 -0.16 -12.52 -47.53
CA VAL A 681 1.11 -12.81 -46.85
C VAL A 681 0.78 -13.16 -45.41
N LEU A 682 1.08 -14.38 -44.99
CA LEU A 682 0.96 -14.84 -43.61
C LEU A 682 2.32 -14.71 -42.93
N ARG A 683 2.31 -14.07 -41.75
CA ARG A 683 3.49 -13.89 -40.91
C ARG A 683 3.29 -14.62 -39.59
N ASP A 684 4.23 -15.49 -39.26
CA ASP A 684 4.36 -16.01 -37.89
C ASP A 684 5.62 -15.45 -37.22
N TRP A 685 6.08 -16.07 -36.13
CA TRP A 685 7.32 -15.63 -35.45
C TRP A 685 8.58 -15.90 -36.26
N SER A 686 8.57 -16.97 -37.07
CA SER A 686 9.72 -17.43 -37.85
C SER A 686 9.95 -16.60 -39.11
N GLY A 687 8.89 -16.07 -39.72
CA GLY A 687 9.00 -15.32 -40.97
C GLY A 687 7.68 -15.13 -41.72
N ASP A 688 7.81 -14.85 -43.02
CA ASP A 688 6.71 -14.58 -43.95
C ASP A 688 6.59 -15.69 -44.99
N ILE A 689 5.35 -16.00 -45.36
CA ILE A 689 5.04 -16.90 -46.48
C ILE A 689 3.81 -16.42 -47.24
N GLN A 690 3.82 -16.63 -48.55
CA GLN A 690 2.67 -16.32 -49.40
C GLN A 690 1.60 -17.41 -49.27
N LEU A 691 0.36 -16.99 -49.09
CA LEU A 691 -0.83 -17.80 -49.30
C LEU A 691 -1.39 -17.49 -50.67
N MET A 692 -1.72 -18.53 -51.44
CA MET A 692 -2.36 -18.41 -52.73
C MET A 692 -3.69 -19.16 -52.71
N LEU A 693 -4.77 -18.42 -52.93
CA LEU A 693 -6.12 -18.96 -53.07
C LEU A 693 -6.57 -18.71 -54.50
N THR A 694 -6.97 -19.76 -55.23
CA THR A 694 -7.46 -19.62 -56.61
C THR A 694 -8.87 -20.18 -56.70
N ARG A 695 -9.71 -19.59 -57.57
CA ARG A 695 -11.09 -20.07 -57.77
C ARG A 695 -11.12 -21.53 -58.24
N ASP A 696 -10.14 -21.95 -59.03
CA ASP A 696 -10.07 -23.30 -59.61
C ASP A 696 -9.53 -24.35 -58.62
N GLU A 697 -8.51 -24.01 -57.81
CA GLU A 697 -7.87 -24.98 -56.90
C GLU A 697 -8.49 -24.95 -55.50
N SER A 698 -8.77 -23.77 -54.94
CA SER A 698 -9.37 -23.63 -53.60
C SER A 698 -10.90 -23.77 -53.62
N GLY A 699 -11.51 -23.51 -54.77
CA GLY A 699 -12.96 -23.46 -54.94
C GLY A 699 -13.58 -22.09 -54.58
N PRO A 700 -14.74 -21.75 -55.18
CA PRO A 700 -15.36 -20.43 -55.03
C PRO A 700 -15.75 -20.11 -53.58
N ALA A 701 -16.27 -21.08 -52.82
CA ALA A 701 -16.70 -20.85 -51.43
C ALA A 701 -15.55 -20.48 -50.49
N VAL A 702 -14.37 -21.09 -50.67
CA VAL A 702 -13.18 -20.81 -49.86
C VAL A 702 -12.64 -19.41 -50.18
N LEU A 703 -12.59 -19.06 -51.46
CA LEU A 703 -12.14 -17.74 -51.92
C LEU A 703 -13.08 -16.63 -51.43
N ASP A 704 -14.40 -16.78 -51.64
CA ASP A 704 -15.40 -15.77 -51.31
C ASP A 704 -15.51 -15.55 -49.79
N SER A 705 -15.42 -16.63 -48.99
CA SER A 705 -15.38 -16.53 -47.53
C SER A 705 -14.11 -15.83 -47.05
N PHE A 706 -12.94 -16.15 -47.62
CA PHE A 706 -11.68 -15.48 -47.26
C PHE A 706 -11.76 -13.97 -47.52
N THR A 707 -12.17 -13.56 -48.72
CA THR A 707 -12.25 -12.15 -49.11
C THR A 707 -13.29 -11.37 -48.29
N SER A 708 -14.42 -11.98 -47.94
CA SER A 708 -15.46 -11.30 -47.17
C SER A 708 -15.12 -11.18 -45.68
N GLN A 709 -14.43 -12.16 -45.10
CA GLN A 709 -14.25 -12.28 -43.65
C GLN A 709 -12.88 -11.80 -43.16
N VAL A 710 -11.81 -11.93 -43.94
CA VAL A 710 -10.43 -11.62 -43.52
C VAL A 710 -10.07 -10.16 -43.83
N ASP A 711 -9.40 -9.51 -42.88
CA ASP A 711 -8.78 -8.20 -43.03
C ASP A 711 -7.29 -8.26 -42.72
N PHE A 712 -6.55 -7.25 -43.17
CA PHE A 712 -5.17 -7.02 -42.75
C PHE A 712 -5.05 -6.99 -41.22
N GLY A 713 -4.11 -7.74 -40.68
CA GLY A 713 -3.87 -7.88 -39.25
C GLY A 713 -4.63 -9.02 -38.57
N ASP A 714 -5.59 -9.68 -39.23
CA ASP A 714 -6.26 -10.85 -38.66
C ASP A 714 -5.31 -12.04 -38.51
N HIS A 715 -5.59 -12.91 -37.55
CA HIS A 715 -4.92 -14.21 -37.44
C HIS A 715 -5.77 -15.30 -38.06
N VAL A 716 -5.12 -16.18 -38.82
CA VAL A 716 -5.77 -17.32 -39.48
C VAL A 716 -4.91 -18.58 -39.34
N THR A 717 -5.56 -19.73 -39.45
CA THR A 717 -4.89 -20.97 -39.90
C THR A 717 -5.21 -21.20 -41.36
N ALA A 718 -4.23 -21.64 -42.14
CA ALA A 718 -4.39 -22.02 -43.54
C ALA A 718 -3.81 -23.42 -43.74
N THR A 719 -4.61 -24.32 -44.31
CA THR A 719 -4.22 -25.69 -44.65
C THR A 719 -4.24 -25.85 -46.16
N GLY A 720 -3.20 -26.48 -46.69
CA GLY A 720 -3.09 -26.72 -48.12
C GLY A 720 -1.78 -27.39 -48.48
N ARG A 721 -1.25 -27.08 -49.66
CA ARG A 721 -0.04 -27.72 -50.18
C ARG A 721 1.03 -26.71 -50.53
N MET A 722 2.28 -27.06 -50.29
CA MET A 722 3.39 -26.22 -50.70
C MET A 722 3.51 -26.19 -52.24
N GLY A 723 3.82 -25.02 -52.79
CA GLY A 723 3.99 -24.80 -54.21
C GLY A 723 4.76 -23.51 -54.50
N ALA A 724 4.72 -23.07 -55.76
CA ALA A 724 5.30 -21.80 -56.17
C ALA A 724 4.34 -21.05 -57.10
N SER A 725 4.29 -19.73 -56.96
CA SER A 725 3.56 -18.86 -57.90
C SER A 725 4.24 -18.89 -59.29
N LYS A 726 3.60 -18.30 -60.31
CA LYS A 726 4.18 -18.23 -61.66
C LYS A 726 5.48 -17.40 -61.71
N SER A 727 5.70 -16.52 -60.73
CA SER A 727 6.95 -15.75 -60.56
C SER A 727 8.02 -16.52 -59.76
N GLY A 728 7.75 -17.75 -59.33
CA GLY A 728 8.66 -18.56 -58.53
C GLY A 728 8.63 -18.26 -57.03
N GLU A 729 7.69 -17.45 -56.55
CA GLU A 729 7.57 -17.13 -55.12
C GLU A 729 6.98 -18.34 -54.36
N PRO A 730 7.66 -18.87 -53.33
CA PRO A 730 7.18 -20.00 -52.54
C PRO A 730 5.83 -19.68 -51.88
N SER A 731 4.83 -20.53 -52.08
CA SER A 731 3.45 -20.27 -51.66
C SER A 731 2.77 -21.50 -51.07
N LEU A 732 1.95 -21.32 -50.05
CA LEU A 732 0.95 -22.31 -49.64
C LEU A 732 -0.30 -22.15 -50.52
N LEU A 733 -0.59 -23.17 -51.32
CA LEU A 733 -1.81 -23.32 -52.11
C LEU A 733 -2.94 -23.71 -51.15
N VAL A 734 -3.80 -22.78 -50.78
CA VAL A 734 -4.76 -22.97 -49.68
C VAL A 734 -5.95 -23.80 -50.15
N GLU A 735 -6.23 -24.88 -49.42
CA GLU A 735 -7.40 -25.74 -49.62
C GLU A 735 -8.50 -25.38 -48.60
N SER A 736 -8.13 -25.02 -47.38
CA SER A 736 -9.05 -24.56 -46.35
C SER A 736 -8.38 -23.55 -45.41
N TRP A 737 -9.18 -22.70 -44.78
CA TRP A 737 -8.70 -21.72 -43.81
C TRP A 737 -9.71 -21.55 -42.68
N GLN A 738 -9.24 -21.00 -41.55
CA GLN A 738 -10.08 -20.65 -40.42
C GLN A 738 -9.58 -19.35 -39.78
N LEU A 739 -10.48 -18.45 -39.44
CA LEU A 739 -10.17 -17.26 -38.64
C LEU A 739 -9.85 -17.70 -37.20
N THR A 740 -8.73 -17.26 -36.66
CA THR A 740 -8.31 -17.59 -35.28
C THR A 740 -8.26 -16.38 -34.36
N GLY A 741 -8.25 -15.17 -34.91
CA GLY A 741 -8.41 -13.97 -34.13
C GLY A 741 -8.68 -12.74 -34.99
N LYS A 742 -9.87 -12.16 -34.85
CA LYS A 742 -10.23 -10.91 -35.55
C LYS A 742 -9.48 -9.72 -34.97
N CYS A 743 -8.78 -8.98 -35.83
CA CYS A 743 -8.08 -7.75 -35.48
C CYS A 743 -9.00 -6.55 -35.65
N LEU A 744 -9.28 -5.83 -34.57
CA LEU A 744 -10.24 -4.71 -34.56
C LEU A 744 -9.59 -3.35 -34.82
N ARG A 745 -8.26 -3.25 -34.67
CA ARG A 745 -7.50 -2.02 -34.89
C ARG A 745 -6.57 -2.17 -36.09
N PRO A 746 -6.41 -1.14 -36.93
CA PRO A 746 -5.45 -1.23 -38.04
C PRO A 746 -4.02 -1.31 -37.50
N LEU A 747 -3.18 -2.12 -38.15
CA LEU A 747 -1.74 -2.08 -37.92
C LEU A 747 -1.13 -0.85 -38.60
N PRO A 748 0.06 -0.39 -38.16
CA PRO A 748 0.82 0.67 -38.82
C PRO A 748 1.07 0.37 -40.31
N ASP A 749 1.18 1.42 -41.13
CA ASP A 749 1.50 1.31 -42.56
C ASP A 749 2.81 0.55 -42.77
N LYS A 750 2.78 -0.45 -43.64
CA LYS A 750 3.95 -1.29 -44.00
C LYS A 750 5.14 -0.51 -44.54
N ARG A 751 4.93 0.64 -45.18
CA ARG A 751 6.00 1.44 -45.80
C ARG A 751 6.67 2.40 -44.81
N LYS A 752 5.93 2.88 -43.80
CA LYS A 752 6.43 3.84 -42.81
C LYS A 752 6.78 3.18 -41.47
N GLY A 753 6.23 2.01 -41.18
CA GLY A 753 6.38 1.34 -39.88
C GLY A 753 5.90 2.22 -38.72
N LEU A 754 6.33 1.89 -37.51
CA LEU A 754 6.33 2.83 -36.39
C LEU A 754 7.64 3.62 -36.46
N ALA A 755 7.66 4.71 -37.24
CA ALA A 755 8.85 5.53 -37.39
C ALA A 755 9.23 6.27 -36.09
N ASP A 756 8.24 6.60 -35.25
CA ASP A 756 8.44 7.27 -33.98
C ASP A 756 9.04 6.31 -32.93
N PRO A 757 10.27 6.58 -32.44
CA PRO A 757 10.92 5.77 -31.40
C PRO A 757 10.09 5.65 -30.13
N GLU A 758 9.34 6.69 -29.74
CA GLU A 758 8.52 6.65 -28.54
C GLU A 758 7.30 5.72 -28.71
N ALA A 759 6.62 5.79 -29.86
CA ALA A 759 5.55 4.86 -30.20
C ALA A 759 6.01 3.40 -30.28
N ARG A 760 7.24 3.13 -30.76
CA ARG A 760 7.82 1.76 -30.77
C ARG A 760 7.97 1.21 -29.34
N VAL A 761 8.47 2.03 -28.43
CA VAL A 761 8.65 1.67 -27.03
C VAL A 761 7.30 1.48 -26.32
N ARG A 762 6.35 2.41 -26.48
CA ARG A 762 5.02 2.34 -25.84
C ARG A 762 4.16 1.20 -26.38
N ARG A 763 4.23 0.95 -27.69
CA ARG A 763 3.42 -0.07 -28.38
C ARG A 763 4.30 -1.17 -28.92
N ARG A 764 5.16 -1.76 -28.07
CA ARG A 764 6.09 -2.83 -28.46
C ARG A 764 5.40 -3.97 -29.20
N TYR A 765 4.18 -4.34 -28.82
CA TYR A 765 3.42 -5.38 -29.50
C TYR A 765 3.14 -5.07 -30.98
N LEU A 766 3.00 -3.79 -31.37
CA LEU A 766 2.90 -3.39 -32.77
C LEU A 766 4.26 -3.35 -33.46
N ASP A 767 5.30 -2.90 -32.77
CA ASP A 767 6.69 -2.91 -33.27
C ASP A 767 7.13 -4.34 -33.61
N LEU A 768 6.91 -5.30 -32.71
CA LEU A 768 7.17 -6.73 -32.93
C LEU A 768 6.34 -7.33 -34.07
N VAL A 769 5.14 -6.81 -34.35
CA VAL A 769 4.34 -7.25 -35.50
C VAL A 769 4.92 -6.71 -36.82
N ALA A 770 5.33 -5.44 -36.81
CA ALA A 770 5.77 -4.72 -38.01
C ALA A 770 7.23 -5.01 -38.40
N SER A 771 8.16 -5.02 -37.43
CA SER A 771 9.61 -5.10 -37.62
C SER A 771 10.16 -6.48 -37.24
N PRO A 772 10.76 -7.22 -38.20
CA PRO A 772 11.58 -8.40 -37.91
C PRO A 772 12.77 -8.10 -37.01
N GLU A 773 13.42 -6.94 -37.20
CA GLU A 773 14.60 -6.52 -36.45
C GLU A 773 14.32 -6.43 -34.94
N ALA A 774 13.13 -5.92 -34.56
CA ALA A 774 12.70 -5.89 -33.17
C ALA A 774 12.61 -7.30 -32.54
N ARG A 775 12.27 -8.33 -33.33
CA ARG A 775 12.23 -9.73 -32.86
C ARG A 775 13.63 -10.30 -32.70
N ASP A 776 14.53 -9.95 -33.61
CA ASP A 776 15.93 -10.38 -33.57
C ASP A 776 16.64 -9.83 -32.34
N VAL A 777 16.35 -8.58 -31.94
CA VAL A 777 16.85 -7.99 -30.69
C VAL A 777 16.36 -8.77 -29.46
N VAL A 778 15.07 -9.12 -29.39
CA VAL A 778 14.53 -9.93 -28.29
C VAL A 778 15.17 -11.32 -28.26
N ARG A 779 15.39 -11.94 -29.43
CA ARG A 779 16.08 -13.23 -29.53
C ARG A 779 17.53 -13.12 -29.06
N ALA A 780 18.29 -12.15 -29.55
CA ALA A 780 19.67 -11.91 -29.16
C ALA A 780 19.81 -11.68 -27.65
N ARG A 781 18.92 -10.86 -27.07
CA ARG A 781 18.84 -10.68 -25.61
C ARG A 781 18.62 -12.01 -24.89
N SER A 782 17.59 -12.77 -25.29
CA SER A 782 17.26 -14.04 -24.66
C SER A 782 18.44 -15.01 -24.71
N THR A 783 19.11 -15.11 -25.86
CA THR A 783 20.26 -15.97 -26.07
C THR A 783 21.46 -15.53 -25.22
N ALA A 784 21.79 -14.23 -25.20
CA ALA A 784 22.90 -13.71 -24.39
C ALA A 784 22.67 -13.95 -22.90
N VAL A 785 21.47 -13.69 -22.39
CA VAL A 785 21.08 -13.95 -20.99
C VAL A 785 21.19 -15.43 -20.64
N GLN A 786 20.73 -16.31 -21.53
CA GLN A 786 20.87 -17.76 -21.34
C GLN A 786 22.33 -18.19 -21.33
N ALA A 787 23.16 -17.64 -22.21
CA ALA A 787 24.59 -17.95 -22.30
C ALA A 787 25.36 -17.52 -21.04
N LEU A 788 25.06 -16.34 -20.48
CA LEU A 788 25.63 -15.92 -19.18
C LEU A 788 25.34 -16.95 -18.08
N ARG A 789 24.08 -17.34 -17.93
CA ARG A 789 23.66 -18.33 -16.95
C ARG A 789 24.39 -19.66 -17.18
N HIS A 790 24.41 -20.14 -18.42
CA HIS A 790 25.06 -21.40 -18.76
C HIS A 790 26.56 -21.38 -18.46
N GLY A 791 27.26 -20.29 -18.81
CA GLY A 791 28.70 -20.15 -18.57
C GLY A 791 29.07 -20.22 -17.09
N LEU A 792 28.22 -19.71 -16.19
CA LEU A 792 28.40 -19.84 -14.74
C LEU A 792 28.09 -21.25 -14.24
N LEU A 793 27.00 -21.86 -14.71
CA LEU A 793 26.62 -23.23 -14.36
C LEU A 793 27.70 -24.25 -14.74
N GLU A 794 28.28 -24.12 -15.94
CA GLU A 794 29.41 -24.97 -16.39
C GLU A 794 30.65 -24.83 -15.51
N ARG A 795 30.83 -23.67 -14.86
CA ARG A 795 31.94 -23.38 -13.95
C ARG A 795 31.62 -23.75 -12.48
N GLY A 796 30.48 -24.38 -12.24
CA GLY A 796 30.05 -24.90 -10.94
C GLY A 796 29.43 -23.87 -10.00
N PHE A 797 28.97 -22.72 -10.53
CA PHE A 797 28.20 -21.76 -9.72
C PHE A 797 26.76 -22.24 -9.52
N LEU A 798 26.19 -21.95 -8.36
CA LEU A 798 24.80 -22.23 -8.03
C LEU A 798 23.95 -20.97 -8.16
N GLU A 799 22.87 -21.04 -8.96
CA GLU A 799 21.88 -19.96 -9.05
C GLU A 799 20.99 -19.97 -7.80
N VAL A 800 20.84 -18.80 -7.17
CA VAL A 800 20.00 -18.62 -5.98
C VAL A 800 19.05 -17.44 -6.16
N GLU A 801 18.04 -17.36 -5.30
CA GLU A 801 17.11 -16.24 -5.22
C GLU A 801 17.24 -15.58 -3.84
N THR A 802 17.61 -14.30 -3.81
CA THR A 802 17.66 -13.50 -2.58
C THR A 802 16.47 -12.52 -2.50
N PRO A 803 16.14 -11.99 -1.31
CA PRO A 803 14.98 -11.11 -1.16
C PRO A 803 15.07 -9.84 -2.03
N MET A 804 14.04 -9.60 -2.84
CA MET A 804 13.85 -8.33 -3.57
C MET A 804 13.23 -7.24 -2.70
N LEU A 805 12.51 -7.61 -1.64
CA LEU A 805 11.97 -6.70 -0.65
C LEU A 805 12.80 -6.82 0.63
N GLN A 806 13.48 -5.74 1.01
CA GLN A 806 14.46 -5.71 2.09
C GLN A 806 14.05 -4.65 3.14
N GLN A 807 14.31 -4.88 4.43
CA GLN A 807 14.00 -3.88 5.48
C GLN A 807 15.02 -2.74 5.50
N ILE A 808 16.24 -3.05 5.08
CA ILE A 808 17.39 -2.15 5.01
C ILE A 808 17.89 -2.24 3.57
N HIS A 809 18.26 -1.12 2.99
CA HIS A 809 18.85 -1.09 1.66
C HIS A 809 20.37 -0.95 1.75
N GLY A 810 21.08 -1.76 0.95
CA GLY A 810 22.55 -1.78 0.92
C GLY A 810 23.06 -2.59 -0.27
N GLY A 811 24.38 -2.74 -0.37
CA GLY A 811 25.03 -3.42 -1.50
C GLY A 811 25.29 -2.52 -2.73
N ALA A 812 24.79 -1.29 -2.74
CA ALA A 812 25.16 -0.26 -3.71
C ALA A 812 24.93 1.14 -3.10
N ASN A 813 25.56 2.17 -3.66
CA ASN A 813 25.18 3.56 -3.41
C ASN A 813 24.12 3.95 -4.43
N ALA A 814 22.85 3.88 -4.04
CA ALA A 814 21.72 4.15 -4.92
C ALA A 814 20.47 4.41 -4.10
N ARG A 815 19.63 5.34 -4.57
CA ARG A 815 18.37 5.64 -3.91
C ARG A 815 17.38 4.47 -4.10
N PRO A 816 16.83 3.87 -3.02
CA PRO A 816 15.89 2.77 -3.14
C PRO A 816 14.47 3.23 -3.49
N PHE A 817 13.67 2.33 -4.04
CA PHE A 817 12.21 2.46 -4.00
C PHE A 817 11.69 2.01 -2.65
N ARG A 818 10.90 2.85 -2.00
CA ARG A 818 10.22 2.52 -0.74
C ARG A 818 8.79 2.04 -1.02
N THR A 819 8.40 0.98 -0.34
CA THR A 819 7.04 0.45 -0.34
C THR A 819 6.64 0.09 1.08
N HIS A 820 5.37 -0.26 1.28
CA HIS A 820 4.85 -0.65 2.58
C HIS A 820 4.34 -2.08 2.50
N ILE A 821 4.88 -2.97 3.34
CA ILE A 821 4.30 -4.30 3.48
C ILE A 821 3.15 -4.24 4.47
N ASN A 822 1.93 -4.35 3.95
CA ASN A 822 0.74 -4.47 4.79
C ASN A 822 1.00 -5.52 5.87
N ALA A 823 1.35 -6.76 5.50
CA ALA A 823 1.51 -7.92 6.40
C ALA A 823 2.24 -7.69 7.73
N TYR A 824 3.27 -6.84 7.74
CA TYR A 824 4.09 -6.54 8.92
C TYR A 824 4.00 -5.08 9.38
N ASP A 825 3.25 -4.23 8.66
CA ASP A 825 3.07 -2.81 8.95
C ASP A 825 4.42 -2.08 9.10
N LEU A 826 5.31 -2.33 8.14
CA LEU A 826 6.64 -1.71 8.08
C LEU A 826 6.98 -1.32 6.65
N ASP A 827 7.88 -0.37 6.52
CA ASP A 827 8.45 0.01 5.24
C ASP A 827 9.45 -1.05 4.77
N LEU A 828 9.37 -1.37 3.48
CA LEU A 828 10.36 -2.17 2.79
C LEU A 828 10.94 -1.35 1.65
N TYR A 829 12.17 -1.70 1.29
CA TYR A 829 12.84 -1.19 0.12
C TYR A 829 12.89 -2.29 -0.93
N LEU A 830 12.68 -1.91 -2.20
CA LEU A 830 13.09 -2.78 -3.29
C LEU A 830 14.62 -2.77 -3.34
N ARG A 831 15.23 -3.96 -3.52
CA ARG A 831 16.68 -4.11 -3.48
C ARG A 831 17.38 -3.26 -4.54
N ILE A 832 18.47 -2.62 -4.12
CA ILE A 832 19.40 -1.89 -5.00
C ILE A 832 20.60 -2.75 -5.44
N ALA A 833 20.83 -3.88 -4.74
CA ALA A 833 21.75 -4.97 -5.07
C ALA A 833 21.42 -6.22 -4.22
N PRO A 834 21.65 -7.45 -4.72
CA PRO A 834 21.62 -8.67 -3.91
C PRO A 834 22.90 -8.93 -3.09
N GLU A 835 23.98 -8.17 -3.30
CA GLU A 835 25.33 -8.35 -2.72
C GLU A 835 25.35 -8.83 -1.25
N LEU A 836 24.71 -8.09 -0.34
CA LEU A 836 24.79 -8.41 1.09
C LEU A 836 24.17 -9.78 1.44
N TYR A 837 23.19 -10.25 0.67
CA TYR A 837 22.60 -11.58 0.87
C TYR A 837 23.45 -12.68 0.25
N LEU A 838 24.06 -12.43 -0.92
CA LEU A 838 24.98 -13.39 -1.54
C LEU A 838 26.23 -13.60 -0.68
N LYS A 839 26.74 -12.56 -0.03
CA LYS A 839 27.81 -12.67 0.97
C LYS A 839 27.42 -13.51 2.19
N ARG A 840 26.18 -13.37 2.69
CA ARG A 840 25.66 -14.24 3.77
C ARG A 840 25.64 -15.72 3.36
N LEU A 841 25.34 -16.02 2.10
CA LEU A 841 25.42 -17.39 1.59
C LEU A 841 26.87 -17.91 1.54
N CYS A 842 27.82 -17.05 1.20
CA CYS A 842 29.25 -17.38 1.25
C CYS A 842 29.70 -17.70 2.69
N VAL A 843 29.26 -16.92 3.69
CA VAL A 843 29.44 -17.24 5.13
C VAL A 843 28.84 -18.61 5.46
N GLY A 844 27.66 -18.91 4.92
CA GLY A 844 26.99 -20.21 5.07
C GLY A 844 27.72 -21.39 4.40
N GLY A 845 28.82 -21.15 3.69
CA GLY A 845 29.64 -22.16 3.03
C GLY A 845 29.33 -22.38 1.55
N MET A 846 28.55 -21.52 0.90
CA MET A 846 28.36 -21.58 -0.55
C MET A 846 29.58 -20.97 -1.26
N GLU A 847 30.47 -21.84 -1.78
CA GLU A 847 31.74 -21.40 -2.37
C GLU A 847 31.59 -20.73 -3.74
N LYS A 848 30.56 -21.06 -4.53
CA LYS A 848 30.30 -20.46 -5.84
C LYS A 848 28.81 -20.22 -6.01
N VAL A 849 28.39 -18.97 -5.91
CA VAL A 849 26.97 -18.59 -5.92
C VAL A 849 26.76 -17.43 -6.87
N PHE A 850 25.63 -17.40 -7.57
CA PHE A 850 25.24 -16.25 -8.37
C PHE A 850 23.74 -16.04 -8.34
N GLU A 851 23.33 -14.80 -8.61
CA GLU A 851 21.95 -14.47 -8.89
C GLU A 851 21.89 -13.61 -10.15
N MET A 852 21.00 -13.99 -11.08
CA MET A 852 20.64 -13.15 -12.22
C MET A 852 19.19 -12.72 -12.06
N GLY A 853 19.00 -11.52 -11.52
CA GLY A 853 17.69 -11.07 -11.07
C GLY A 853 17.46 -9.58 -11.30
N ARG A 854 16.31 -9.11 -10.82
CA ARG A 854 15.93 -7.71 -10.96
C ARG A 854 16.45 -6.84 -9.83
N THR A 855 16.87 -5.63 -10.17
CA THR A 855 17.34 -4.59 -9.26
C THR A 855 16.59 -3.30 -9.56
N PHE A 856 16.34 -2.50 -8.52
CA PHE A 856 15.49 -1.33 -8.60
C PHE A 856 16.22 -0.12 -8.02
N ARG A 857 16.41 0.93 -8.82
CA ARG A 857 17.05 2.18 -8.40
C ARG A 857 16.16 3.36 -8.76
N ASN A 858 15.81 4.17 -7.76
CA ASN A 858 14.88 5.30 -7.88
C ASN A 858 15.62 6.56 -8.36
N GLU A 859 16.16 6.44 -9.57
CA GLU A 859 17.04 7.41 -10.23
C GLU A 859 16.45 7.87 -11.57
N GLY A 860 17.16 8.74 -12.28
CA GLY A 860 16.74 9.27 -13.58
C GLY A 860 16.70 8.22 -14.70
N VAL A 861 15.78 8.42 -15.67
CA VAL A 861 15.68 7.57 -16.87
C VAL A 861 16.46 8.21 -18.02
N SER A 862 17.31 7.42 -18.68
CA SER A 862 18.14 7.88 -19.81
C SER A 862 18.22 6.83 -20.92
N TYR A 863 19.08 7.05 -21.93
CA TYR A 863 19.36 6.02 -22.95
C TYR A 863 20.11 4.79 -22.39
N LYS A 864 20.76 4.93 -21.22
CA LYS A 864 21.51 3.87 -20.52
C LYS A 864 20.96 3.51 -19.14
N HIS A 865 20.00 4.26 -18.60
CA HIS A 865 19.40 4.04 -17.27
C HIS A 865 17.91 3.76 -17.34
N ASN A 866 17.47 2.69 -16.67
CA ASN A 866 16.07 2.35 -16.46
C ASN A 866 15.88 2.01 -14.98
N PRO A 867 14.80 2.46 -14.30
CA PRO A 867 14.67 2.29 -12.84
C PRO A 867 14.56 0.84 -12.38
N GLU A 868 14.17 -0.05 -13.29
CA GLU A 868 14.13 -1.50 -13.11
C GLU A 868 15.04 -2.15 -14.16
N PHE A 869 16.11 -2.84 -13.73
CA PHE A 869 17.05 -3.47 -14.66
C PHE A 869 17.56 -4.82 -14.13
N THR A 870 18.01 -5.66 -15.05
CA THR A 870 18.54 -6.99 -14.78
C THR A 870 20.03 -6.88 -14.47
N MET A 871 20.43 -7.44 -13.33
CA MET A 871 21.81 -7.50 -12.89
C MET A 871 22.18 -8.96 -12.65
N LEU A 872 23.42 -9.30 -13.00
CA LEU A 872 24.07 -10.55 -12.65
C LEU A 872 25.06 -10.24 -11.53
N GLU A 873 24.91 -10.87 -10.39
CA GLU A 873 25.95 -10.88 -9.37
C GLU A 873 26.45 -12.30 -9.10
N ALA A 874 27.75 -12.49 -8.99
CA ALA A 874 28.39 -13.79 -8.75
C ALA A 874 29.51 -13.66 -7.72
N TYR A 875 29.61 -14.63 -6.80
CA TYR A 875 30.60 -14.67 -5.73
C TYR A 875 31.30 -16.03 -5.73
N GLN A 876 32.63 -16.00 -5.62
CA GLN A 876 33.47 -17.18 -5.56
C GLN A 876 34.44 -17.11 -4.38
N ALA A 877 34.32 -18.04 -3.44
CA ALA A 877 35.28 -18.24 -2.37
C ALA A 877 36.67 -18.61 -2.93
N PHE A 878 37.69 -18.17 -2.20
CA PHE A 878 39.10 -18.28 -2.52
C PHE A 878 39.52 -17.65 -3.86
N ALA A 879 38.73 -16.72 -4.37
CA ALA A 879 39.04 -15.88 -5.53
C ALA A 879 39.31 -14.43 -5.11
N ASP A 880 39.95 -13.68 -5.99
CA ASP A 880 40.13 -12.24 -5.88
C ASP A 880 39.63 -11.54 -7.15
N TYR A 881 39.72 -10.21 -7.19
CA TYR A 881 39.29 -9.42 -8.34
C TYR A 881 39.96 -9.79 -9.68
N ASP A 882 41.18 -10.34 -9.70
CA ASP A 882 41.86 -10.75 -10.95
C ASP A 882 41.21 -12.03 -11.51
N VAL A 883 40.79 -12.96 -10.64
CA VAL A 883 39.99 -14.13 -11.06
C VAL A 883 38.64 -13.70 -11.63
N MET A 884 37.99 -12.71 -11.00
CA MET A 884 36.71 -12.16 -11.48
C MET A 884 36.86 -11.45 -12.83
N LEU A 885 38.02 -10.85 -13.10
CA LEU A 885 38.34 -10.21 -14.38
C LEU A 885 38.30 -11.23 -15.53
N ASP A 886 39.00 -12.36 -15.36
CA ASP A 886 39.01 -13.42 -16.37
C ASP A 886 37.62 -14.04 -16.57
N LEU A 887 36.91 -14.31 -15.47
CA LEU A 887 35.53 -14.81 -15.52
C LEU A 887 34.62 -13.88 -16.33
N THR A 888 34.68 -12.58 -16.07
CA THR A 888 33.86 -11.57 -16.75
C THR A 888 34.13 -11.55 -18.25
N ARG A 889 35.41 -11.53 -18.63
CA ARG A 889 35.83 -11.54 -20.04
C ARG A 889 35.26 -12.75 -20.78
N GLU A 890 35.41 -13.94 -20.19
CA GLU A 890 34.91 -15.19 -20.79
C GLU A 890 33.39 -15.22 -20.91
N LEU A 891 32.66 -14.77 -19.88
CA LEU A 891 31.20 -14.74 -19.90
C LEU A 891 30.66 -13.80 -20.99
N ILE A 892 31.24 -12.62 -21.12
CA ILE A 892 30.83 -11.62 -22.12
C ILE A 892 31.15 -12.12 -23.55
N GLN A 893 32.34 -12.66 -23.77
CA GLN A 893 32.71 -13.23 -25.09
C GLN A 893 31.84 -14.45 -25.45
N GLY A 894 31.49 -15.28 -24.46
CA GLY A 894 30.56 -16.39 -24.63
C GLY A 894 29.15 -15.94 -24.99
N ALA A 895 28.63 -14.90 -24.30
CA ALA A 895 27.32 -14.31 -24.58
C ALA A 895 27.26 -13.69 -26.00
N ALA A 896 28.31 -12.98 -26.41
CA ALA A 896 28.44 -12.45 -27.77
C ALA A 896 28.43 -13.56 -28.83
N THR A 897 29.23 -14.61 -28.60
CA THR A 897 29.32 -15.77 -29.51
C THR A 897 27.99 -16.51 -29.62
N ALA A 898 27.28 -16.69 -28.52
CA ALA A 898 25.96 -17.32 -28.54
C ALA A 898 24.93 -16.49 -29.31
N ALA A 899 24.94 -15.16 -29.15
CA ALA A 899 23.97 -14.27 -29.80
C ALA A 899 24.24 -14.05 -31.30
N PHE A 900 25.51 -13.96 -31.71
CA PHE A 900 25.90 -13.55 -33.07
C PHE A 900 26.83 -14.52 -33.81
N GLY A 901 27.20 -15.65 -33.19
CA GLY A 901 28.10 -16.65 -33.77
C GLY A 901 29.59 -16.37 -33.60
N SER A 902 29.97 -15.17 -33.14
CA SER A 902 31.36 -14.76 -32.87
C SER A 902 31.42 -13.73 -31.73
N PRO A 903 32.58 -13.53 -31.09
CA PRO A 903 32.75 -12.55 -30.03
C PRO A 903 32.82 -11.13 -30.61
N ILE A 904 31.67 -10.59 -31.00
CA ILE A 904 31.52 -9.24 -31.55
C ILE A 904 30.58 -8.37 -30.72
N ALA A 905 30.84 -7.08 -30.74
CA ALA A 905 30.01 -6.03 -30.17
C ALA A 905 29.69 -4.96 -31.21
N HIS A 906 28.66 -4.16 -30.95
CA HIS A 906 28.13 -3.23 -31.92
C HIS A 906 28.11 -1.81 -31.32
N LYS A 907 28.51 -0.80 -32.11
CA LYS A 907 28.39 0.61 -31.72
C LYS A 907 27.85 1.43 -32.89
N THR A 908 26.91 2.32 -32.60
CA THR A 908 26.44 3.28 -33.60
C THR A 908 27.52 4.36 -33.80
N GLY A 909 28.02 4.48 -35.02
CA GLY A 909 29.01 5.48 -35.41
C GLY A 909 28.41 6.90 -35.55
N PRO A 910 29.26 7.94 -35.70
CA PRO A 910 28.81 9.32 -35.89
C PRO A 910 27.94 9.53 -37.14
N ASP A 911 28.04 8.65 -38.12
CA ASP A 911 27.23 8.63 -39.34
C ASP A 911 25.86 7.93 -39.16
N GLY A 912 25.55 7.50 -37.93
CA GLY A 912 24.32 6.80 -37.57
C GLY A 912 24.30 5.33 -38.00
N LYS A 913 25.41 4.78 -38.51
CA LYS A 913 25.49 3.37 -38.92
C LYS A 913 26.04 2.50 -37.82
N LEU A 914 25.56 1.26 -37.76
CA LEU A 914 26.03 0.27 -36.81
C LEU A 914 27.38 -0.30 -37.27
N ALA A 915 28.43 -0.07 -36.50
CA ALA A 915 29.75 -0.64 -36.69
C ALA A 915 29.93 -1.89 -35.83
N VAL A 916 30.59 -2.90 -36.38
CA VAL A 916 30.90 -4.17 -35.70
C VAL A 916 32.35 -4.12 -35.21
N HIS A 917 32.56 -4.51 -33.96
CA HIS A 917 33.86 -4.54 -33.30
C HIS A 917 34.16 -5.95 -32.80
N ASP A 918 35.34 -6.48 -33.14
CA ASP A 918 35.85 -7.73 -32.57
C ASP A 918 36.27 -7.49 -31.12
N ILE A 919 35.75 -8.32 -30.21
CA ILE A 919 36.02 -8.26 -28.78
C ILE A 919 36.70 -9.53 -28.26
N SER A 920 37.22 -10.37 -29.17
CA SER A 920 38.00 -11.56 -28.86
C SER A 920 39.34 -11.25 -28.17
N GLY A 921 39.97 -12.29 -27.63
CA GLY A 921 41.28 -12.18 -26.99
C GLY A 921 41.23 -11.60 -25.58
N THR A 922 42.33 -10.99 -25.15
CA THR A 922 42.49 -10.36 -23.83
C THR A 922 42.28 -8.86 -23.93
N TRP A 923 41.69 -8.26 -22.89
CA TRP A 923 41.43 -6.82 -22.84
C TRP A 923 42.51 -6.08 -22.04
N PRO A 924 42.79 -4.80 -22.34
CA PRO A 924 43.76 -4.01 -21.58
C PRO A 924 43.34 -3.86 -20.11
N VAL A 925 44.33 -3.85 -19.22
CA VAL A 925 44.16 -3.61 -17.78
C VAL A 925 45.02 -2.42 -17.37
N LYS A 926 44.39 -1.37 -16.84
CA LYS A 926 45.04 -0.13 -16.42
C LYS A 926 44.70 0.18 -14.97
N THR A 927 45.60 0.83 -14.24
CA THR A 927 45.25 1.38 -12.92
C THR A 927 44.47 2.69 -13.11
N LEU A 928 43.56 3.02 -12.17
CA LEU A 928 42.78 4.25 -12.24
C LEU A 928 43.69 5.48 -12.30
N TYR A 929 44.64 5.60 -11.37
CA TYR A 929 45.61 6.70 -11.33
C TYR A 929 46.49 6.76 -12.57
N GLY A 930 46.89 5.59 -13.12
CA GLY A 930 47.65 5.53 -14.37
C GLY A 930 46.84 6.08 -15.55
N ALA A 931 45.57 5.71 -15.66
CA ALA A 931 44.69 6.18 -16.72
C ALA A 931 44.38 7.68 -16.61
N VAL A 932 44.15 8.18 -15.39
CA VAL A 932 43.98 9.62 -15.14
C VAL A 932 45.26 10.39 -15.50
N SER A 933 46.43 9.87 -15.11
CA SER A 933 47.72 10.47 -15.47
C SER A 933 47.93 10.57 -16.98
N GLU A 934 47.64 9.50 -17.71
CA GLU A 934 47.69 9.47 -19.17
C GLU A 934 46.74 10.51 -19.80
N ALA A 935 45.53 10.66 -19.25
CA ALA A 935 44.53 11.59 -19.77
C ALA A 935 44.88 13.06 -19.51
N LEU A 936 45.56 13.36 -18.40
CA LEU A 936 46.01 14.71 -18.04
C LEU A 936 47.35 15.08 -18.69
N GLY A 937 48.19 14.08 -19.00
CA GLY A 937 49.59 14.30 -19.36
C GLY A 937 50.49 14.71 -18.19
N GLU A 938 50.00 14.55 -16.95
CA GLU A 938 50.70 14.85 -15.70
C GLU A 938 50.57 13.66 -14.74
N ALA A 939 51.62 13.37 -13.97
CA ALA A 939 51.62 12.22 -13.06
C ALA A 939 50.71 12.50 -11.85
N VAL A 940 49.72 11.64 -11.65
CA VAL A 940 48.80 11.65 -10.50
C VAL A 940 48.79 10.27 -9.86
N ASP A 941 48.94 10.24 -8.55
CA ASP A 941 48.98 9.02 -7.73
C ASP A 941 48.32 9.22 -6.36
N ALA A 942 48.41 8.21 -5.50
CA ALA A 942 47.87 8.26 -4.15
C ALA A 942 48.59 9.27 -3.22
N ASP A 943 49.79 9.73 -3.58
CA ASP A 943 50.61 10.69 -2.81
C ASP A 943 50.43 12.15 -3.26
N THR A 944 49.83 12.37 -4.43
CA THR A 944 49.58 13.70 -5.00
C THR A 944 48.76 14.57 -4.04
N PRO A 945 49.20 15.77 -3.60
CA PRO A 945 48.44 16.59 -2.64
C PRO A 945 47.02 16.98 -3.11
N GLU A 946 46.08 17.13 -2.19
CA GLU A 946 44.67 17.43 -2.53
C GLU A 946 44.50 18.79 -3.25
N ASP A 947 45.27 19.80 -2.86
CA ASP A 947 45.25 21.12 -3.51
C ASP A 947 45.75 21.04 -4.97
N VAL A 948 46.65 20.10 -5.27
CA VAL A 948 47.10 19.81 -6.63
C VAL A 948 46.00 19.09 -7.42
N LEU A 949 45.34 18.09 -6.83
CA LEU A 949 44.21 17.40 -7.49
C LEU A 949 43.08 18.35 -7.89
N ARG A 950 42.68 19.24 -6.97
CA ARG A 950 41.62 20.23 -7.23
C ARG A 950 42.02 21.23 -8.32
N ARG A 951 43.28 21.70 -8.30
CA ARG A 951 43.83 22.55 -9.37
C ARG A 951 43.83 21.84 -10.73
N LEU A 952 44.16 20.54 -10.77
CA LEU A 952 44.11 19.74 -12.00
C LEU A 952 42.67 19.55 -12.49
N CYS A 953 41.70 19.41 -11.58
CA CYS A 953 40.28 19.41 -11.93
C CYS A 953 39.85 20.74 -12.56
N ASP A 954 40.22 21.87 -11.95
CA ASP A 954 39.94 23.21 -12.49
C ASP A 954 40.52 23.38 -13.90
N LEU A 955 41.76 22.94 -14.12
CA LEU A 955 42.43 22.99 -15.43
C LEU A 955 41.78 22.09 -16.47
N ALA A 956 41.31 20.91 -16.06
CA ALA A 956 40.67 19.92 -16.93
C ALA A 956 39.16 20.17 -17.12
N GLY A 957 38.58 21.14 -16.42
CA GLY A 957 37.13 21.42 -16.44
C GLY A 957 36.28 20.34 -15.77
N VAL A 958 36.86 19.60 -14.81
CA VAL A 958 36.16 18.59 -14.01
C VAL A 958 35.55 19.29 -12.78
N PRO A 959 34.23 19.19 -12.55
CA PRO A 959 33.60 19.84 -11.41
C PRO A 959 34.02 19.15 -10.11
N HIS A 960 34.16 19.94 -9.04
CA HIS A 960 34.29 19.43 -7.68
C HIS A 960 33.68 20.41 -6.67
N THR A 961 33.30 19.92 -5.50
CA THR A 961 32.79 20.70 -4.37
C THR A 961 33.76 20.67 -3.18
N PRO A 962 33.65 21.62 -2.23
CA PRO A 962 34.44 21.56 -0.99
C PRO A 962 34.08 20.39 -0.07
N ALA A 963 32.93 19.74 -0.27
CA ALA A 963 32.50 18.59 0.52
C ALA A 963 33.09 17.27 -0.01
N ASP A 964 33.53 17.24 -1.26
CA ASP A 964 34.08 16.06 -1.93
C ASP A 964 35.38 15.63 -1.23
N THR A 965 35.48 14.33 -0.94
CA THR A 965 36.71 13.71 -0.45
C THR A 965 37.75 13.61 -1.56
N ARG A 966 38.98 13.22 -1.19
CA ARG A 966 40.04 12.93 -2.17
C ARG A 966 39.57 11.88 -3.19
N GLY A 967 38.96 10.80 -2.73
CA GLY A 967 38.46 9.75 -3.59
C GLY A 967 37.39 10.23 -4.56
N ASP A 968 36.44 11.05 -4.08
CA ASP A 968 35.38 11.62 -4.91
C ASP A 968 35.96 12.48 -6.05
N VAL A 969 36.93 13.34 -5.74
CA VAL A 969 37.62 14.16 -6.75
C VAL A 969 38.30 13.29 -7.81
N VAL A 970 39.00 12.24 -7.38
CA VAL A 970 39.70 11.32 -8.30
C VAL A 970 38.72 10.50 -9.13
N LEU A 971 37.58 10.11 -8.56
CA LEU A 971 36.51 9.39 -9.26
C LEU A 971 35.88 10.27 -10.34
N GLU A 972 35.57 11.54 -10.04
CA GLU A 972 35.07 12.52 -11.03
C GLU A 972 36.06 12.73 -12.18
N MET A 973 37.36 12.79 -11.89
CA MET A 973 38.40 12.84 -12.94
C MET A 973 38.38 11.59 -13.80
N TYR A 974 38.29 10.41 -13.19
CA TYR A 974 38.22 9.15 -13.91
C TYR A 974 36.99 9.09 -14.83
N GLU A 975 35.81 9.41 -14.33
CA GLU A 975 34.56 9.34 -15.09
C GLU A 975 34.61 10.26 -16.33
N ARG A 976 34.99 11.53 -16.14
CA ARG A 976 35.02 12.55 -17.20
C ARG A 976 36.17 12.37 -18.20
N LEU A 977 37.36 12.03 -17.71
CA LEU A 977 38.57 12.05 -18.52
C LEU A 977 38.90 10.68 -19.12
N VAL A 978 38.47 9.60 -18.49
CA VAL A 978 38.82 8.22 -18.85
C VAL A 978 37.60 7.43 -19.29
N GLU A 979 36.59 7.27 -18.42
CA GLU A 979 35.43 6.40 -18.70
C GLU A 979 34.74 6.84 -19.99
N GLU A 980 34.27 8.10 -20.08
CA GLU A 980 33.53 8.64 -21.23
C GLU A 980 34.27 8.50 -22.57
N LYS A 981 35.61 8.47 -22.55
CA LYS A 981 36.46 8.41 -23.75
C LYS A 981 36.88 6.98 -24.10
N THR A 982 36.58 6.00 -23.26
CA THR A 982 36.98 4.61 -23.48
C THR A 982 36.25 4.02 -24.68
N THR A 983 37.00 3.39 -25.60
CA THR A 983 36.46 2.82 -26.83
C THR A 983 36.26 1.31 -26.70
N LEU A 984 37.31 0.52 -26.77
CA LEU A 984 37.21 -0.94 -26.63
C LEU A 984 37.15 -1.38 -25.16
N PRO A 985 36.64 -2.58 -24.86
CA PRO A 985 36.59 -3.12 -23.50
C PRO A 985 37.94 -2.99 -22.80
N THR A 986 37.96 -2.30 -21.66
CA THR A 986 39.16 -2.03 -20.87
C THR A 986 38.81 -2.16 -19.39
N PHE A 987 39.65 -2.86 -18.63
CA PHE A 987 39.54 -2.93 -17.18
C PHE A 987 40.35 -1.80 -16.55
N TYR A 988 39.71 -1.02 -15.68
CA TYR A 988 40.36 -0.03 -14.83
C TYR A 988 40.35 -0.54 -13.40
N LYS A 989 41.50 -0.57 -12.72
CA LYS A 989 41.62 -1.20 -11.40
C LYS A 989 42.32 -0.33 -10.36
N ASP A 990 42.22 -0.76 -9.11
CA ASP A 990 42.87 -0.17 -7.93
C ASP A 990 42.31 1.23 -7.60
N PHE A 991 41.00 1.30 -7.37
CA PHE A 991 40.26 2.52 -7.04
C PHE A 991 40.60 3.06 -5.63
N PRO A 992 40.36 4.34 -5.33
CA PRO A 992 40.46 4.85 -3.96
C PRO A 992 39.56 4.09 -2.98
N THR A 993 40.05 3.86 -1.76
CA THR A 993 39.36 3.06 -0.73
C THR A 993 38.12 3.74 -0.15
N ASP A 994 38.17 5.06 -0.03
CA ASP A 994 37.10 5.90 0.52
C ASP A 994 35.81 5.84 -0.32
N VAL A 995 35.91 5.66 -1.64
CA VAL A 995 34.76 5.46 -2.55
C VAL A 995 34.37 3.99 -2.76
N SER A 996 34.99 3.06 -2.01
CA SER A 996 34.80 1.61 -2.18
C SER A 996 34.40 0.93 -0.86
N PRO A 997 33.18 1.19 -0.34
CA PRO A 997 32.80 0.85 1.04
C PRO A 997 32.68 -0.65 1.34
N LEU A 998 32.49 -1.49 0.31
CA LEU A 998 32.33 -2.95 0.44
C LEU A 998 33.54 -3.74 -0.08
N THR A 999 34.55 -3.04 -0.60
CA THR A 999 35.73 -3.64 -1.24
C THR A 999 36.90 -3.72 -0.26
N ARG A 1000 37.64 -4.82 -0.29
CA ARG A 1000 38.87 -4.98 0.49
C ARG A 1000 39.91 -3.93 0.08
N GLN A 1001 40.65 -3.41 1.06
CA GLN A 1001 41.84 -2.60 0.82
C GLN A 1001 42.86 -3.38 -0.02
N HIS A 1002 43.58 -2.68 -0.88
CA HIS A 1002 44.61 -3.25 -1.71
C HIS A 1002 45.75 -3.78 -0.86
N ARG A 1003 46.21 -5.00 -1.16
CA ARG A 1003 47.18 -5.75 -0.35
C ARG A 1003 48.56 -5.08 -0.21
N ARG A 1004 48.87 -4.07 -1.03
CA ARG A 1004 50.15 -3.32 -0.99
C ARG A 1004 50.02 -1.86 -0.54
N ASP A 1005 48.94 -1.19 -0.90
CA ASP A 1005 48.68 0.21 -0.55
C ASP A 1005 47.24 0.33 -0.05
N PRO A 1006 47.01 0.45 1.27
CA PRO A 1006 45.68 0.43 1.85
C PRO A 1006 44.84 1.68 1.53
N ARG A 1007 45.41 2.68 0.86
CA ARG A 1007 44.65 3.83 0.31
C ARG A 1007 43.86 3.43 -0.94
N LEU A 1008 44.26 2.35 -1.61
CA LEU A 1008 43.57 1.79 -2.77
C LEU A 1008 42.75 0.56 -2.37
N ALA A 1009 41.75 0.20 -3.16
CA ALA A 1009 40.90 -0.97 -2.98
C ALA A 1009 41.05 -1.93 -4.16
N GLU A 1010 40.96 -3.24 -3.91
CA GLU A 1010 41.02 -4.27 -4.96
C GLU A 1010 39.67 -4.35 -5.69
N ARG A 1011 39.39 -3.30 -6.46
CA ARG A 1011 38.23 -3.13 -7.32
C ARG A 1011 38.68 -2.91 -8.75
N TRP A 1012 37.91 -3.41 -9.70
CA TRP A 1012 37.97 -2.93 -11.07
C TRP A 1012 36.59 -2.62 -11.63
N ASP A 1013 36.54 -1.68 -12.57
CA ASP A 1013 35.38 -1.41 -13.41
C ASP A 1013 35.74 -1.75 -14.87
N LEU A 1014 34.85 -2.45 -15.57
CA LEU A 1014 34.97 -2.79 -16.98
C LEU A 1014 34.21 -1.75 -17.79
N VAL A 1015 34.92 -1.00 -18.63
CA VAL A 1015 34.33 0.04 -19.46
C VAL A 1015 34.49 -0.31 -20.93
N ALA A 1016 33.41 -0.14 -21.69
CA ALA A 1016 33.44 -0.21 -23.14
C ALA A 1016 32.55 0.89 -23.74
N PHE A 1017 33.01 1.48 -24.83
CA PHE A 1017 32.27 2.49 -25.60
C PHE A 1017 31.78 3.71 -24.79
N GLY A 1018 32.45 4.05 -23.68
CA GLY A 1018 32.06 5.15 -22.81
C GLY A 1018 31.02 4.77 -21.75
N THR A 1019 30.90 3.47 -21.44
CA THR A 1019 29.92 2.96 -20.47
C THR A 1019 30.51 1.81 -19.68
N GLU A 1020 30.39 1.89 -18.36
CA GLU A 1020 30.67 0.81 -17.43
C GLU A 1020 29.70 -0.38 -17.64
N LEU A 1021 30.24 -1.56 -17.97
CA LEU A 1021 29.48 -2.80 -18.18
C LEU A 1021 29.32 -3.63 -16.89
N GLY A 1022 30.26 -3.49 -15.96
CA GLY A 1022 30.28 -4.22 -14.70
C GLY A 1022 31.51 -3.90 -13.86
N THR A 1023 31.52 -4.41 -12.64
CA THR A 1023 32.52 -4.15 -11.62
C THR A 1023 32.79 -5.42 -10.82
N ALA A 1024 33.98 -5.58 -10.25
CA ALA A 1024 34.26 -6.69 -9.36
C ALA A 1024 35.30 -6.35 -8.29
N TYR A 1025 35.23 -7.09 -7.19
CA TYR A 1025 35.95 -6.82 -5.95
C TYR A 1025 36.67 -8.07 -5.46
N SER A 1026 37.80 -7.88 -4.78
CA SER A 1026 38.13 -8.74 -3.66
C SER A 1026 37.28 -8.26 -2.48
N GLU A 1027 36.41 -9.12 -1.98
CA GLU A 1027 35.39 -8.73 -1.02
C GLU A 1027 35.98 -8.37 0.34
N LEU A 1028 35.44 -7.31 0.96
CA LEU A 1028 35.77 -6.99 2.35
C LEU A 1028 35.11 -8.00 3.28
N THR A 1029 35.92 -8.89 3.85
CA THR A 1029 35.47 -9.96 4.75
C THR A 1029 35.79 -9.69 6.23
N ASP A 1030 36.56 -8.62 6.53
CA ASP A 1030 36.85 -8.19 7.89
C ASP A 1030 35.62 -7.46 8.48
N PRO A 1031 34.92 -8.06 9.47
CA PRO A 1031 33.71 -7.47 10.02
C PRO A 1031 33.97 -6.16 10.78
N VAL A 1032 35.15 -5.97 11.36
CA VAL A 1032 35.49 -4.77 12.14
C VAL A 1032 35.68 -3.59 11.20
N GLU A 1033 36.42 -3.78 10.11
CA GLU A 1033 36.59 -2.76 9.08
C GLU A 1033 35.28 -2.51 8.33
N GLN A 1034 34.50 -3.55 8.02
CA GLN A 1034 33.20 -3.41 7.36
C GLN A 1034 32.23 -2.59 8.22
N ARG A 1035 32.19 -2.82 9.54
CA ARG A 1035 31.40 -2.04 10.49
C ARG A 1035 31.81 -0.57 10.48
N ARG A 1036 33.12 -0.27 10.47
CA ARG A 1036 33.62 1.11 10.39
C ARG A 1036 33.11 1.82 9.14
N ARG A 1037 33.13 1.15 7.97
CA ARG A 1037 32.70 1.73 6.70
C ARG A 1037 31.18 1.92 6.60
N LEU A 1038 30.39 0.92 7.00
CA LEU A 1038 28.93 1.05 7.02
C LEU A 1038 28.46 2.09 8.03
N THR A 1039 29.16 2.24 9.16
CA THR A 1039 28.87 3.32 10.12
C THR A 1039 29.12 4.69 9.48
N ALA A 1040 30.24 4.86 8.76
CA ALA A 1040 30.52 6.11 8.05
C ALA A 1040 29.46 6.42 6.98
N GLN A 1041 29.05 5.42 6.19
CA GLN A 1041 27.96 5.55 5.21
C GLN A 1041 26.62 5.90 5.86
N SER A 1042 26.26 5.21 6.96
CA SER A 1042 25.01 5.48 7.67
C SER A 1042 24.97 6.89 8.29
N LEU A 1043 26.12 7.46 8.66
CA LEU A 1043 26.21 8.86 9.10
C LEU A 1043 26.00 9.84 7.94
N LEU A 1044 26.46 9.53 6.72
CA LEU A 1044 26.15 10.31 5.52
C LEU A 1044 24.66 10.25 5.20
N ALA A 1045 24.05 9.07 5.30
CA ALA A 1045 22.61 8.89 5.13
C ALA A 1045 21.80 9.70 6.16
N ALA A 1046 22.21 9.68 7.43
CA ALA A 1046 21.62 10.52 8.48
C ALA A 1046 21.85 12.03 8.24
N GLY A 1047 22.93 12.39 7.56
CA GLY A 1047 23.25 13.75 7.10
C GLY A 1047 22.42 14.22 5.89
N GLY A 1048 21.59 13.35 5.32
CA GLY A 1048 20.67 13.69 4.23
C GLY A 1048 21.08 13.19 2.85
N ASP A 1049 22.13 12.36 2.74
CA ASP A 1049 22.48 11.68 1.49
C ASP A 1049 21.49 10.52 1.23
N PRO A 1050 20.64 10.59 0.19
CA PRO A 1050 19.64 9.56 -0.09
C PRO A 1050 20.20 8.31 -0.78
N GLU A 1051 21.48 8.29 -1.17
CA GLU A 1051 22.14 7.18 -1.86
C GLU A 1051 23.09 6.39 -0.96
N ALA A 1052 23.51 6.97 0.16
CA ALA A 1052 24.39 6.32 1.14
C ALA A 1052 23.73 5.09 1.79
N MET A 1053 24.54 4.04 2.03
CA MET A 1053 24.07 2.78 2.59
C MET A 1053 23.62 2.91 4.05
N GLU A 1054 22.56 2.19 4.41
CA GLU A 1054 22.15 2.00 5.80
C GLU A 1054 23.03 0.94 6.50
N LEU A 1055 23.17 1.06 7.82
CA LEU A 1055 23.89 0.09 8.64
C LEU A 1055 23.08 -1.21 8.80
N ASP A 1056 23.54 -2.29 8.17
CA ASP A 1056 22.95 -3.63 8.28
C ASP A 1056 23.68 -4.47 9.35
N GLU A 1057 23.15 -4.47 10.58
CA GLU A 1057 23.73 -5.23 11.70
C GLU A 1057 23.68 -6.75 11.48
N ASP A 1058 22.64 -7.28 10.82
CA ASP A 1058 22.53 -8.72 10.54
C ASP A 1058 23.61 -9.17 9.54
N PHE A 1059 23.97 -8.30 8.59
CA PHE A 1059 25.09 -8.56 7.69
C PHE A 1059 26.43 -8.58 8.42
N LEU A 1060 26.64 -7.64 9.35
CA LEU A 1060 27.86 -7.60 10.16
C LEU A 1060 27.96 -8.84 11.06
N ASP A 1061 26.86 -9.21 11.73
CA ASP A 1061 26.76 -10.44 12.53
C ASP A 1061 27.14 -11.66 11.67
N ALA A 1062 26.66 -11.74 10.42
CA ALA A 1062 27.03 -12.82 9.51
C ALA A 1062 28.54 -12.83 9.21
N LEU A 1063 29.16 -11.68 8.92
CA LEU A 1063 30.61 -11.62 8.68
C LEU A 1063 31.43 -12.00 9.92
N GLU A 1064 30.92 -11.77 11.13
CA GLU A 1064 31.55 -12.22 12.39
C GLU A 1064 31.60 -13.75 12.54
N TYR A 1065 30.75 -14.49 11.82
CA TYR A 1065 30.86 -15.96 11.67
C TYR A 1065 31.92 -16.40 10.64
N ALA A 1066 32.69 -15.45 10.11
CA ALA A 1066 33.75 -15.61 9.12
C ALA A 1066 33.28 -15.96 7.71
N MET A 1067 33.43 -14.98 6.80
CA MET A 1067 33.34 -15.19 5.36
C MET A 1067 34.73 -15.55 4.80
N PRO A 1068 34.88 -16.60 3.96
CA PRO A 1068 36.16 -16.89 3.31
C PRO A 1068 36.56 -15.73 2.37
N PRO A 1069 37.87 -15.52 2.10
CA PRO A 1069 38.30 -14.58 1.06
C PRO A 1069 37.54 -14.87 -0.23
N THR A 1070 36.88 -13.88 -0.81
CA THR A 1070 35.91 -14.10 -1.89
C THR A 1070 36.09 -13.02 -2.95
N GLY A 1071 36.00 -13.40 -4.22
CA GLY A 1071 35.85 -12.46 -5.32
C GLY A 1071 34.36 -12.32 -5.65
N GLY A 1072 33.86 -11.09 -5.73
CA GLY A 1072 32.49 -10.82 -6.16
C GLY A 1072 32.44 -9.98 -7.42
N LEU A 1073 31.46 -10.23 -8.26
CA LEU A 1073 31.30 -9.69 -9.61
C LEU A 1073 29.87 -9.18 -9.78
N GLY A 1074 29.70 -7.96 -10.28
CA GLY A 1074 28.44 -7.41 -10.75
C GLY A 1074 28.49 -7.04 -12.24
N ILE A 1075 27.54 -7.52 -13.04
CA ILE A 1075 27.38 -7.16 -14.46
C ILE A 1075 25.98 -6.60 -14.70
N GLY A 1076 25.92 -5.41 -15.30
CA GLY A 1076 24.67 -4.86 -15.81
C GLY A 1076 24.24 -5.59 -17.07
N VAL A 1077 23.36 -6.59 -16.95
CA VAL A 1077 22.94 -7.44 -18.09
C VAL A 1077 22.31 -6.61 -19.20
N ASP A 1078 21.53 -5.59 -18.86
CA ASP A 1078 20.97 -4.65 -19.84
C ASP A 1078 22.06 -3.86 -20.58
N ARG A 1079 23.07 -3.37 -19.87
CA ARG A 1079 24.22 -2.66 -20.47
C ARG A 1079 25.06 -3.59 -21.34
N LEU A 1080 25.23 -4.85 -20.95
CA LEU A 1080 25.85 -5.88 -21.80
C LEU A 1080 25.07 -6.05 -23.11
N VAL A 1081 23.74 -6.19 -23.03
CA VAL A 1081 22.91 -6.35 -24.24
C VAL A 1081 22.98 -5.10 -25.13
N MET A 1082 23.04 -3.89 -24.53
CA MET A 1082 23.31 -2.66 -25.28
C MET A 1082 24.66 -2.69 -25.98
N PHE A 1083 25.73 -3.09 -25.29
CA PHE A 1083 27.07 -3.23 -25.85
C PHE A 1083 27.11 -4.24 -27.01
N LEU A 1084 26.42 -5.37 -26.86
CA LEU A 1084 26.33 -6.42 -27.86
C LEU A 1084 25.52 -5.99 -29.09
N THR A 1085 24.46 -5.21 -28.92
CA THR A 1085 23.54 -4.84 -30.02
C THR A 1085 23.77 -3.44 -30.60
N GLY A 1086 24.48 -2.57 -29.88
CA GLY A 1086 24.65 -1.15 -30.19
C GLY A 1086 23.39 -0.30 -30.04
N LEU A 1087 22.36 -0.86 -29.40
CA LEU A 1087 21.05 -0.24 -29.17
C LEU A 1087 20.94 0.34 -27.75
N THR A 1088 19.96 1.23 -27.55
CA THR A 1088 19.68 1.80 -26.23
C THR A 1088 18.98 0.80 -25.29
N ILE A 1089 18.99 1.08 -23.98
CA ILE A 1089 18.30 0.22 -22.99
C ILE A 1089 16.80 0.07 -23.30
N ARG A 1090 16.18 1.14 -23.81
CA ARG A 1090 14.76 1.17 -24.18
C ARG A 1090 14.45 0.34 -25.42
N GLU A 1091 15.41 0.16 -26.31
CA GLU A 1091 15.25 -0.66 -27.52
C GLU A 1091 15.45 -2.14 -27.23
N THR A 1092 16.35 -2.47 -26.31
CA THR A 1092 16.68 -3.86 -25.95
C THR A 1092 15.68 -4.49 -24.97
N LEU A 1093 14.98 -3.67 -24.18
CA LEU A 1093 13.91 -4.12 -23.29
C LEU A 1093 12.59 -4.29 -24.07
N PRO A 1094 11.87 -5.42 -23.89
CA PRO A 1094 10.54 -5.59 -24.48
C PRO A 1094 9.57 -4.49 -24.01
N PHE A 1095 9.54 -4.21 -22.71
CA PHE A 1095 8.64 -3.21 -22.12
C PHE A 1095 9.41 -2.29 -21.17
N PRO A 1096 10.08 -1.25 -21.69
CA PRO A 1096 10.72 -0.24 -20.85
C PRO A 1096 9.66 0.58 -20.10
N LEU A 1097 10.03 1.14 -18.94
CA LEU A 1097 9.15 2.06 -18.24
C LEU A 1097 8.97 3.33 -19.08
N VAL A 1098 7.72 3.67 -19.37
CA VAL A 1098 7.32 4.90 -20.06
C VAL A 1098 6.49 5.74 -19.11
N ARG A 1099 6.69 7.05 -19.15
CA ARG A 1099 5.76 7.98 -18.49
C ARG A 1099 4.39 7.76 -19.11
N ARG A 1100 3.33 7.62 -18.28
CA ARG A 1100 1.96 7.58 -18.81
C ARG A 1100 1.75 8.84 -19.64
N GLY A 1101 1.26 8.64 -20.85
CA GLY A 1101 1.06 9.68 -21.87
C GLY A 1101 -0.41 9.87 -22.16
#